data_AF-A0A0G0SMT8-F1
#
_entry.id   AF-A0A0G0SMT8-F1
#
_cell.length_a   1.000
_cell.length_b   1.000
_cell.length_c   1.000
_cell.angle_alpha   90.00
_cell.angle_beta   90.00
_cell.angle_gamma   90.00
#
_symmetry.space_group_name_H-M   'P 1'
#
loop_
_entity.id
_entity.type
_entity.pdbx_description
1 polymer ?
#
loop_
_entity_poly.entity_id
_entity_poly.type
_entity_poly.pdbx_seq_one_letter_code
_entity_poly.pdbx_strand_id
1 'polypeptide(L)'
;MNLKFLIFKSKILSFRKTWPILFLVFIWLIFSYPYFLKGLVPFPSDYLVNFFAPWSSYPEFWGPIKNNATPDVISQIYPWKKLVIDTWKSGSIPLWNPYGFSGTPLLANYQSAALSPLNILYFILPFIDAWSIQILLQPLMAGFFTYLFVRSLKLSKTASIISSLAFMFCGFLTTWMMYGTLGYAIVFLPLALFAIQKISSTQKWYYSLLLSISIPLSFFSGHFQTSLYFLIFILIYILFNFFTEKNIKVFLLNVASVFWGLLLSAPQLIPSIELYLNSVRSEIFMKSEVIPWSYLPTLLAPDFFGNPVTRNDWFGHYAEWNAYIGLTPLMLGFYSLKKRTPLILFFFFFGLMVLFLAFQTPILDLLITLKIPVLSTSAASRIIVLFSFCFAVLAGFGFENLTADLKNRKLRPVFVWLGAFVLIFITLWTISLSGFFFPEGKSQISLSNLKLPTLLLLASVFIILSGLFIKIKNIFIIISALLILLTAFDVLRFAIKWQPFKPRELVYPEVQISKFLSKLSGYDRVLANFGSEASTTFRIPSVEGYDPLYIKRYGELVIALSDGQYHKAERSVVLFPKKGTYTGTALNLLGIKYVVHKIADGREVWAFPFWTYPTDQFKMIHEDPNYQVYENQKVFRRAFLVNNIKIEKSEKKILGLILKEGVDLKKQAVAEENIELTGKSIDIGEAEIKEYKPNKITIEADSKGKNLLILTDPFYPGWKAYVDNKFSKIYRVDYAFRGIVVPDGKHRVVFNYAPESFRIGLLLAGLGIIGAGAQSFYLRKK
;
A
#
# COMPACT_ATOMS: atom_id res chain seq x y z
N MET A 1 -56.17 -19.19 8.21
CA MET A 1 -55.70 -18.07 7.35
C MET A 1 -54.74 -17.07 8.03
N ASN A 2 -54.60 -17.06 9.37
CA ASN A 2 -53.82 -16.02 10.09
C ASN A 2 -52.29 -16.25 10.20
N LEU A 3 -51.79 -17.49 10.13
CA LEU A 3 -50.35 -17.76 10.32
C LEU A 3 -49.50 -17.32 9.11
N LYS A 4 -49.98 -17.57 7.87
CA LYS A 4 -49.33 -17.11 6.63
C LYS A 4 -49.27 -15.58 6.55
N PHE A 5 -50.32 -14.89 7.01
CA PHE A 5 -50.37 -13.42 7.02
C PHE A 5 -49.42 -12.80 8.07
N LEU A 6 -49.31 -13.40 9.25
CA LEU A 6 -48.35 -12.98 10.29
C LEU A 6 -46.89 -13.22 9.87
N ILE A 7 -46.59 -14.36 9.26
CA ILE A 7 -45.26 -14.67 8.70
C ILE A 7 -44.94 -13.70 7.55
N PHE A 8 -45.90 -13.40 6.68
CA PHE A 8 -45.73 -12.44 5.59
C PHE A 8 -45.50 -11.01 6.11
N LYS A 9 -46.24 -10.56 7.12
CA LYS A 9 -46.08 -9.24 7.75
C LYS A 9 -44.74 -9.13 8.49
N SER A 10 -44.29 -10.19 9.17
CA SER A 10 -42.97 -10.31 9.79
C SER A 10 -41.84 -10.24 8.74
N LYS A 11 -41.96 -11.00 7.64
CA LYS A 11 -41.02 -10.95 6.51
C LYS A 11 -40.96 -9.56 5.86
N ILE A 12 -42.10 -8.87 5.71
CA ILE A 12 -42.17 -7.49 5.20
C ILE A 12 -41.51 -6.49 6.18
N LEU A 13 -41.73 -6.64 7.48
CA LEU A 13 -41.11 -5.79 8.51
C LEU A 13 -39.59 -6.01 8.58
N SER A 14 -39.13 -7.25 8.42
CA SER A 14 -37.72 -7.61 8.31
C SER A 14 -37.10 -7.01 7.04
N PHE A 15 -37.72 -7.21 5.88
CA PHE A 15 -37.26 -6.67 4.59
C PHE A 15 -37.20 -5.14 4.59
N ARG A 16 -38.22 -4.46 5.15
CA ARG A 16 -38.20 -3.00 5.29
C ARG A 16 -37.01 -2.50 6.10
N LYS A 17 -36.48 -3.28 7.05
CA LYS A 17 -35.29 -2.92 7.84
C LYS A 17 -33.98 -3.20 7.09
N THR A 18 -33.93 -4.25 6.29
CA THR A 18 -32.68 -4.75 5.67
C THR A 18 -32.47 -4.35 4.21
N TRP A 19 -33.50 -3.88 3.48
CA TRP A 19 -33.39 -3.54 2.06
C TRP A 19 -32.22 -2.59 1.69
N PRO A 20 -31.83 -1.58 2.51
CA PRO A 20 -30.69 -0.72 2.14
C PRO A 20 -29.38 -1.49 2.04
N ILE A 21 -29.17 -2.44 2.97
CA ILE A 21 -27.98 -3.28 2.99
C ILE A 21 -28.03 -4.26 1.81
N LEU A 22 -29.19 -4.88 1.57
CA LEU A 22 -29.39 -5.75 0.40
C LEU A 22 -29.14 -5.00 -0.92
N PHE A 23 -29.53 -3.73 -1.01
CA PHE A 23 -29.27 -2.90 -2.17
C PHE A 23 -27.78 -2.60 -2.35
N LEU A 24 -27.05 -2.25 -1.28
CA LEU A 24 -25.60 -2.05 -1.35
C LEU A 24 -24.87 -3.34 -1.77
N VAL A 25 -25.29 -4.48 -1.22
CA VAL A 25 -24.78 -5.80 -1.62
C VAL A 25 -25.11 -6.09 -3.08
N PHE A 26 -26.31 -5.75 -3.55
CA PHE A 26 -26.69 -5.92 -4.95
C PHE A 26 -25.81 -5.08 -5.89
N ILE A 27 -25.57 -3.80 -5.60
CA ILE A 27 -24.65 -2.97 -6.38
C ILE A 27 -23.23 -3.55 -6.37
N TRP A 28 -22.77 -4.04 -5.22
CA TRP A 28 -21.50 -4.75 -5.11
C TRP A 28 -21.44 -6.03 -5.95
N LEU A 29 -22.53 -6.81 -6.01
CA LEU A 29 -22.63 -8.00 -6.86
C LEU A 29 -22.56 -7.65 -8.34
N ILE A 30 -23.16 -6.53 -8.77
CA ILE A 30 -23.00 -6.04 -10.14
C ILE A 30 -21.53 -5.68 -10.41
N PHE A 31 -20.81 -5.08 -9.46
CA PHE A 31 -19.38 -4.79 -9.65
C PHE A 31 -18.53 -6.07 -9.71
N SER A 32 -18.81 -7.04 -8.85
CA SER A 32 -18.03 -8.27 -8.66
C SER A 32 -18.45 -9.44 -9.56
N TYR A 33 -19.49 -9.28 -10.38
CA TYR A 33 -20.01 -10.32 -11.26
C TYR A 33 -18.96 -11.01 -12.15
N PRO A 34 -17.91 -10.33 -12.67
CA PRO A 34 -16.93 -11.01 -13.52
C PRO A 34 -16.15 -12.09 -12.77
N TYR A 35 -15.97 -11.94 -11.45
CA TYR A 35 -15.36 -12.95 -10.61
C TYR A 35 -16.29 -14.14 -10.39
N PHE A 36 -17.49 -13.90 -9.87
CA PHE A 36 -18.41 -14.97 -9.49
C PHE A 36 -19.02 -15.73 -10.68
N LEU A 37 -19.24 -15.06 -11.82
CA LEU A 37 -19.96 -15.66 -12.96
C LEU A 37 -19.07 -15.96 -14.17
N LYS A 38 -17.94 -15.26 -14.33
CA LYS A 38 -17.03 -15.45 -15.48
C LYS A 38 -15.68 -16.05 -15.10
N GLY A 39 -15.42 -16.29 -13.82
CA GLY A 39 -14.15 -16.85 -13.34
C GLY A 39 -12.94 -15.91 -13.48
N LEU A 40 -13.15 -14.64 -13.82
CA LEU A 40 -12.09 -13.63 -14.00
C LEU A 40 -11.67 -13.03 -12.65
N VAL A 41 -10.40 -12.72 -12.47
CA VAL A 41 -9.88 -12.20 -11.20
C VAL A 41 -9.61 -10.69 -11.27
N PRO A 42 -9.84 -9.91 -10.19
CA PRO A 42 -9.54 -8.48 -10.10
C PRO A 42 -8.03 -8.23 -9.95
N PHE A 43 -7.24 -8.77 -10.89
CA PHE A 43 -5.79 -8.66 -10.97
C PHE A 43 -5.41 -8.36 -12.42
N PRO A 44 -4.45 -7.46 -12.70
CA PRO A 44 -4.04 -7.10 -14.05
C PRO A 44 -3.09 -8.15 -14.66
N SER A 45 -3.56 -9.38 -14.83
CA SER A 45 -2.74 -10.52 -15.29
C SER A 45 -2.27 -10.40 -16.73
N ASP A 46 -3.04 -9.74 -17.58
CA ASP A 46 -2.61 -9.36 -18.93
C ASP A 46 -1.46 -8.36 -18.90
N TYR A 47 -1.54 -7.33 -18.06
CA TYR A 47 -0.46 -6.35 -17.91
C TYR A 47 0.85 -7.01 -17.44
N LEU A 48 0.75 -7.94 -16.49
CA LEU A 48 1.84 -8.79 -16.02
C LEU A 48 2.54 -9.50 -17.19
N VAL A 49 1.80 -10.31 -17.95
CA VAL A 49 2.41 -11.17 -18.98
C VAL A 49 2.90 -10.40 -20.21
N ASN A 50 2.38 -9.20 -20.46
CA ASN A 50 2.82 -8.38 -21.60
C ASN A 50 4.08 -7.56 -21.28
N PHE A 51 4.27 -7.09 -20.03
CA PHE A 51 5.29 -6.08 -19.73
C PHE A 51 6.34 -6.49 -18.68
N PHE A 52 6.13 -7.56 -17.91
CA PHE A 52 7.04 -7.94 -16.83
C PHE A 52 7.80 -9.21 -17.21
N ALA A 53 9.11 -9.18 -17.00
CA ALA A 53 9.93 -10.37 -17.16
C ALA A 53 9.70 -11.36 -15.99
N PRO A 54 9.79 -12.68 -16.23
CA PRO A 54 10.16 -13.30 -17.51
C PRO A 54 9.02 -13.44 -18.53
N TRP A 55 7.77 -13.18 -18.13
CA TRP A 55 6.57 -13.48 -18.92
C TRP A 55 6.45 -12.68 -20.22
N SER A 56 6.95 -11.45 -20.24
CA SER A 56 6.98 -10.60 -21.44
C SER A 56 7.78 -11.17 -22.60
N SER A 57 8.50 -12.28 -22.42
CA SER A 57 9.21 -13.00 -23.48
C SER A 57 8.38 -14.14 -24.11
N TYR A 58 7.11 -14.31 -23.71
CA TYR A 58 6.24 -15.42 -24.15
C TYR A 58 4.99 -14.85 -24.85
N PRO A 59 5.05 -14.61 -26.18
CA PRO A 59 3.98 -13.96 -26.94
C PRO A 59 2.63 -14.68 -26.90
N GLU A 60 2.63 -15.99 -26.61
CA GLU A 60 1.41 -16.79 -26.46
C GLU A 60 0.49 -16.30 -25.32
N PHE A 61 1.02 -15.53 -24.36
CA PHE A 61 0.25 -14.95 -23.26
C PHE A 61 -0.22 -13.51 -23.54
N TRP A 62 0.24 -12.88 -24.63
CA TRP A 62 -0.02 -11.47 -24.88
C TRP A 62 -1.48 -11.20 -25.23
N GLY A 63 -1.93 -9.96 -24.96
CA GLY A 63 -3.33 -9.61 -25.16
C GLY A 63 -3.67 -8.16 -24.85
N PRO A 64 -4.91 -7.73 -25.11
CA PRO A 64 -5.31 -6.34 -24.93
C PRO A 64 -5.37 -5.94 -23.45
N ILE A 65 -4.60 -4.91 -23.11
CA ILE A 65 -4.42 -4.44 -21.74
C ILE A 65 -5.45 -3.37 -21.41
N LYS A 66 -6.22 -3.63 -20.35
CA LYS A 66 -7.24 -2.69 -19.87
C LYS A 66 -6.64 -1.56 -19.05
N ASN A 67 -5.80 -1.87 -18.06
CA ASN A 67 -5.25 -0.87 -17.15
C ASN A 67 -3.77 -1.17 -16.88
N ASN A 68 -2.88 -0.27 -17.29
CA ASN A 68 -1.44 -0.32 -17.07
C ASN A 68 -0.95 0.62 -15.95
N ALA A 69 -1.85 1.33 -15.28
CA ALA A 69 -1.51 2.34 -14.27
C ALA A 69 -1.31 1.75 -12.86
N THR A 70 -1.08 0.44 -12.73
CA THR A 70 -0.92 -0.26 -11.43
C THR A 70 0.23 -1.28 -11.42
N PRO A 71 1.44 -0.91 -11.86
CA PRO A 71 2.57 -1.83 -11.95
C PRO A 71 2.94 -2.44 -10.59
N ASP A 72 2.92 -1.64 -9.52
CA ASP A 72 3.32 -2.05 -8.15
C ASP A 72 2.52 -3.20 -7.57
N VAL A 73 1.27 -3.38 -8.02
CA VAL A 73 0.45 -4.53 -7.63
C VAL A 73 1.14 -5.83 -8.03
N ILE A 74 1.71 -5.84 -9.24
CA ILE A 74 2.43 -6.97 -9.83
C ILE A 74 3.88 -7.02 -9.33
N SER A 75 4.55 -5.89 -9.29
CA SER A 75 5.99 -5.84 -9.03
C SER A 75 6.37 -5.91 -7.55
N GLN A 76 5.46 -5.61 -6.62
CA GLN A 76 5.79 -5.50 -5.18
C GLN A 76 4.74 -6.14 -4.27
N ILE A 77 3.49 -5.66 -4.34
CA ILE A 77 2.49 -5.98 -3.32
C ILE A 77 2.10 -7.46 -3.35
N TYR A 78 1.82 -8.01 -4.53
CA TYR A 78 1.47 -9.42 -4.67
C TYR A 78 2.64 -10.36 -4.28
N PRO A 79 3.89 -10.14 -4.74
CA PRO A 79 5.05 -10.90 -4.29
C PRO A 79 5.26 -10.89 -2.77
N TRP A 80 5.20 -9.72 -2.12
CA TRP A 80 5.34 -9.62 -0.67
C TRP A 80 4.20 -10.34 0.06
N LYS A 81 2.96 -10.20 -0.41
CA LYS A 81 1.83 -10.92 0.17
C LYS A 81 2.03 -12.43 0.07
N LYS A 82 2.52 -12.93 -1.07
CA LYS A 82 2.82 -14.35 -1.26
C LYS A 82 3.87 -14.83 -0.26
N LEU A 83 4.97 -14.11 -0.13
CA LEU A 83 6.03 -14.45 0.84
C LEU A 83 5.52 -14.44 2.29
N VAL A 84 4.74 -13.43 2.68
CA VAL A 84 4.12 -13.31 4.01
C VAL A 84 3.26 -14.54 4.31
N ILE A 85 2.34 -14.89 3.42
CA ILE A 85 1.41 -16.00 3.62
C ILE A 85 2.15 -17.34 3.65
N ASP A 86 3.10 -17.55 2.75
CA ASP A 86 3.89 -18.78 2.70
C ASP A 86 4.70 -18.97 3.99
N THR A 87 5.28 -17.89 4.53
CA THR A 87 6.06 -17.93 5.77
C THR A 87 5.17 -18.23 6.98
N TRP A 88 3.98 -17.62 7.05
CA TRP A 88 3.01 -17.96 8.09
C TRP A 88 2.57 -19.43 8.00
N LYS A 89 2.27 -19.93 6.79
CA LYS A 89 1.89 -21.34 6.57
C LYS A 89 3.00 -22.32 6.95
N SER A 90 4.26 -21.92 6.88
CA SER A 90 5.39 -22.73 7.36
C SER A 90 5.61 -22.63 8.88
N GLY A 91 4.71 -21.99 9.64
CA GLY A 91 4.82 -21.85 11.10
C GLY A 91 5.84 -20.80 11.56
N SER A 92 6.29 -19.92 10.66
CA SER A 92 7.26 -18.86 10.96
C SER A 92 6.61 -17.48 10.88
N ILE A 93 7.03 -16.56 11.76
CA ILE A 93 6.60 -15.16 11.66
C ILE A 93 7.36 -14.51 10.49
N PRO A 94 6.71 -13.79 9.55
CA PRO A 94 7.35 -13.21 8.36
C PRO A 94 8.20 -11.96 8.68
N LEU A 95 9.26 -12.10 9.48
CA LEU A 95 10.06 -10.96 9.96
C LEU A 95 11.06 -10.45 8.92
N TRP A 96 11.65 -11.32 8.11
CA TRP A 96 12.73 -10.99 7.17
C TRP A 96 12.43 -11.50 5.76
N ASN A 97 12.74 -10.70 4.74
CA ASN A 97 12.70 -11.09 3.32
C ASN A 97 14.13 -11.35 2.84
N PRO A 98 14.51 -12.61 2.54
CA PRO A 98 15.85 -12.92 2.06
C PRO A 98 16.05 -12.73 0.54
N TYR A 99 14.98 -12.39 -0.19
CA TYR A 99 14.94 -12.45 -1.65
C TYR A 99 15.14 -11.10 -2.35
N GLY A 100 14.87 -9.99 -1.67
CA GLY A 100 15.16 -8.64 -2.15
C GLY A 100 16.31 -7.99 -1.39
N PHE A 101 17.10 -7.15 -2.06
CA PHE A 101 18.18 -6.35 -1.44
C PHE A 101 19.22 -7.17 -0.66
N SER A 102 19.48 -8.42 -1.04
CA SER A 102 20.32 -9.35 -0.26
C SER A 102 19.82 -9.65 1.16
N GLY A 103 18.60 -9.23 1.51
CA GLY A 103 18.01 -9.32 2.84
C GLY A 103 17.47 -7.98 3.34
N THR A 104 16.17 -7.92 3.64
CA THR A 104 15.52 -6.72 4.20
C THR A 104 14.40 -7.10 5.18
N PRO A 105 14.03 -6.27 6.19
CA PRO A 105 12.88 -6.54 7.05
C PRO A 105 11.55 -6.61 6.28
N LEU A 106 10.80 -7.69 6.48
CA LEU A 106 9.52 -7.93 5.79
C LEU A 106 8.32 -7.43 6.60
N LEU A 107 8.15 -7.89 7.85
CA LEU A 107 7.03 -7.43 8.70
C LEU A 107 7.11 -5.93 8.98
N ALA A 108 8.33 -5.41 9.17
CA ALA A 108 8.55 -3.98 9.38
C ALA A 108 8.30 -3.15 8.10
N ASN A 109 8.42 -3.76 6.91
CA ASN A 109 7.86 -3.16 5.70
C ASN A 109 6.34 -3.15 5.86
N TYR A 110 5.80 -1.94 5.94
CA TYR A 110 4.39 -1.73 6.22
C TYR A 110 3.50 -2.30 5.12
N GLN A 111 3.89 -2.14 3.85
CA GLN A 111 3.10 -2.54 2.68
C GLN A 111 2.95 -4.05 2.51
N SER A 112 3.81 -4.86 3.14
CA SER A 112 3.65 -6.32 3.21
C SER A 112 2.35 -6.75 3.91
N ALA A 113 1.82 -5.89 4.79
CA ALA A 113 0.61 -6.12 5.58
C ALA A 113 0.63 -7.51 6.28
N ALA A 114 1.77 -7.83 6.90
CA ALA A 114 2.03 -9.14 7.53
C ALA A 114 1.04 -9.51 8.64
N LEU A 115 0.56 -8.51 9.37
CA LEU A 115 -0.37 -8.66 10.50
C LEU A 115 -1.84 -8.37 10.13
N SER A 116 -2.15 -8.18 8.85
CA SER A 116 -3.52 -7.93 8.43
C SER A 116 -4.44 -9.08 8.84
N PRO A 117 -5.56 -8.83 9.53
CA PRO A 117 -6.49 -9.89 9.91
C PRO A 117 -7.17 -10.54 8.69
N LEU A 118 -7.17 -9.86 7.54
CA LEU A 118 -7.69 -10.41 6.28
C LEU A 118 -6.79 -11.51 5.71
N ASN A 119 -5.57 -11.66 6.22
CA ASN A 119 -4.68 -12.76 5.84
C ASN A 119 -5.31 -14.14 6.13
N ILE A 120 -6.32 -14.22 7.03
CA ILE A 120 -7.08 -15.46 7.30
C ILE A 120 -7.70 -16.06 6.03
N LEU A 121 -8.07 -15.23 5.04
CA LEU A 121 -8.64 -15.69 3.77
C LEU A 121 -7.68 -16.62 3.02
N TYR A 122 -6.37 -16.38 3.11
CA TYR A 122 -5.35 -17.15 2.40
C TYR A 122 -5.05 -18.52 3.04
N PHE A 123 -5.55 -18.78 4.24
CA PHE A 123 -5.50 -20.09 4.88
C PHE A 123 -6.70 -20.96 4.49
N ILE A 124 -7.80 -20.34 4.04
CA ILE A 124 -9.07 -21.01 3.73
C ILE A 124 -9.24 -21.19 2.22
N LEU A 125 -8.77 -20.23 1.42
CA LEU A 125 -8.96 -20.20 -0.03
C LEU A 125 -7.63 -20.36 -0.79
N PRO A 126 -7.66 -20.79 -2.07
CA PRO A 126 -6.53 -20.65 -2.98
C PRO A 126 -6.03 -19.19 -3.01
N PHE A 127 -4.73 -18.99 -3.22
CA PHE A 127 -4.10 -17.68 -3.04
C PHE A 127 -4.76 -16.58 -3.88
N ILE A 128 -5.01 -16.85 -5.17
CA ILE A 128 -5.62 -15.87 -6.06
C ILE A 128 -7.09 -15.58 -5.73
N ASP A 129 -7.83 -16.56 -5.20
CA ASP A 129 -9.20 -16.36 -4.74
C ASP A 129 -9.25 -15.54 -3.44
N ALA A 130 -8.35 -15.83 -2.49
CA ALA A 130 -8.18 -15.03 -1.29
C ALA A 130 -7.84 -13.57 -1.62
N TRP A 131 -6.89 -13.37 -2.53
CA TRP A 131 -6.55 -12.05 -3.07
C TRP A 131 -7.77 -11.37 -3.69
N SER A 132 -8.48 -12.08 -4.57
CA SER A 132 -9.65 -11.55 -5.29
C SER A 132 -10.75 -11.10 -4.33
N ILE A 133 -11.11 -11.94 -3.36
CA ILE A 133 -12.10 -11.61 -2.34
C ILE A 133 -11.61 -10.44 -1.47
N GLN A 134 -10.33 -10.42 -1.07
CA GLN A 134 -9.76 -9.29 -0.35
C GLN A 134 -9.89 -7.98 -1.15
N ILE A 135 -9.61 -7.97 -2.46
CA ILE A 135 -9.78 -6.74 -3.26
C ILE A 135 -11.25 -6.31 -3.29
N LEU A 136 -12.16 -7.26 -3.55
CA LEU A 136 -13.60 -6.99 -3.68
C LEU A 136 -14.29 -6.58 -2.37
N LEU A 137 -13.79 -6.99 -1.21
CA LEU A 137 -14.40 -6.66 0.09
C LEU A 137 -14.30 -5.17 0.44
N GLN A 138 -13.28 -4.45 -0.07
CA GLN A 138 -13.04 -3.03 0.26
C GLN A 138 -14.25 -2.11 -0.01
N PRO A 139 -14.81 -2.06 -1.24
CA PRO A 139 -15.98 -1.21 -1.51
C PRO A 139 -17.18 -1.62 -0.67
N LEU A 140 -17.41 -2.93 -0.48
CA LEU A 140 -18.54 -3.42 0.34
C LEU A 140 -18.43 -2.93 1.80
N MET A 141 -17.24 -3.03 2.40
CA MET A 141 -16.98 -2.53 3.74
C MET A 141 -17.12 -1.01 3.82
N ALA A 142 -16.61 -0.27 2.84
CA ALA A 142 -16.73 1.19 2.76
C ALA A 142 -18.20 1.62 2.76
N GLY A 143 -19.02 1.03 1.88
CA GLY A 143 -20.44 1.31 1.79
C GLY A 143 -21.20 0.92 3.05
N PHE A 144 -20.95 -0.27 3.60
CA PHE A 144 -21.63 -0.78 4.79
C PHE A 144 -21.31 0.03 6.04
N PHE A 145 -20.03 0.32 6.32
CA PHE A 145 -19.66 1.11 7.49
C PHE A 145 -20.15 2.55 7.38
N THR A 146 -20.12 3.14 6.18
CA THR A 146 -20.70 4.47 5.94
C THR A 146 -22.20 4.47 6.21
N TYR A 147 -22.91 3.40 5.82
CA TYR A 147 -24.33 3.27 6.10
C TYR A 147 -24.59 3.26 7.61
N LEU A 148 -23.83 2.47 8.37
CA LEU A 148 -23.95 2.40 9.82
C LEU A 148 -23.72 3.76 10.48
N PHE A 149 -22.66 4.46 10.07
CA PHE A 149 -22.33 5.79 10.58
C PHE A 149 -23.42 6.81 10.26
N VAL A 150 -23.81 6.96 8.99
CA VAL A 150 -24.80 7.97 8.60
C VAL A 150 -26.18 7.67 9.21
N ARG A 151 -26.53 6.40 9.42
CA ARG A 151 -27.73 6.03 10.17
C ARG A 151 -27.66 6.37 11.66
N SER A 152 -26.48 6.34 12.27
CA SER A 152 -26.30 6.75 13.68
C SER A 152 -26.49 8.26 13.86
N LEU A 153 -26.28 9.05 12.80
CA LEU A 153 -26.60 10.49 12.73
C LEU A 153 -28.09 10.80 12.53
N LYS A 154 -28.96 9.79 12.59
CA LYS A 154 -30.44 9.90 12.46
C LYS A 154 -30.96 10.34 11.08
N LEU A 155 -30.16 10.28 10.01
CA LEU A 155 -30.63 10.57 8.63
C LEU A 155 -31.46 9.42 8.02
N SER A 156 -32.32 9.67 7.04
CA SER A 156 -33.13 8.61 6.42
C SER A 156 -32.29 7.50 5.77
N LYS A 157 -32.95 6.37 5.50
CA LYS A 157 -32.32 5.25 4.77
C LYS A 157 -31.82 5.67 3.40
N THR A 158 -32.60 6.48 2.68
CA THR A 158 -32.24 7.00 1.36
C THR A 158 -31.00 7.88 1.42
N ALA A 159 -30.97 8.85 2.35
CA ALA A 159 -29.79 9.68 2.59
C ALA A 159 -28.54 8.84 2.88
N SER A 160 -28.71 7.79 3.70
CA SER A 160 -27.61 6.90 4.08
C SER A 160 -27.12 6.06 2.90
N ILE A 161 -28.00 5.57 2.01
CA ILE A 161 -27.60 4.85 0.80
C ILE A 161 -26.82 5.75 -0.14
N ILE A 162 -27.26 6.99 -0.36
CA ILE A 162 -26.54 7.94 -1.22
C ILE A 162 -25.13 8.19 -0.69
N SER A 163 -24.99 8.47 0.61
CA SER A 163 -23.68 8.60 1.26
C SER A 163 -22.83 7.33 1.13
N SER A 164 -23.44 6.16 1.32
CA SER A 164 -22.76 4.88 1.20
C SER A 164 -22.25 4.62 -0.21
N LEU A 165 -23.07 4.83 -1.24
CA LEU A 165 -22.65 4.65 -2.64
C LEU A 165 -21.52 5.62 -3.01
N ALA A 166 -21.63 6.88 -2.57
CA ALA A 166 -20.64 7.92 -2.84
C ALA A 166 -19.26 7.56 -2.29
N PHE A 167 -19.18 7.02 -1.06
CA PHE A 167 -17.91 6.57 -0.50
C PHE A 167 -17.47 5.20 -1.02
N MET A 168 -18.41 4.26 -1.21
CA MET A 168 -18.16 2.87 -1.64
C MET A 168 -17.28 2.76 -2.89
N PHE A 169 -17.48 3.65 -3.87
CA PHE A 169 -16.73 3.71 -5.12
C PHE A 169 -16.15 5.11 -5.35
N CYS A 170 -15.71 5.80 -4.29
CA CYS A 170 -15.03 7.08 -4.47
C CYS A 170 -13.72 6.90 -5.26
N GLY A 171 -13.24 8.01 -5.84
CA GLY A 171 -12.05 8.11 -6.67
C GLY A 171 -10.88 7.37 -6.08
N PHE A 172 -10.49 7.76 -4.87
CA PHE A 172 -9.38 7.18 -4.14
C PHE A 172 -9.54 5.68 -3.89
N LEU A 173 -10.69 5.21 -3.39
CA LEU A 173 -10.87 3.77 -3.14
C LEU A 173 -10.88 2.97 -4.42
N THR A 174 -11.40 3.53 -5.51
CA THR A 174 -11.42 2.89 -6.83
C THR A 174 -10.03 2.78 -7.41
N THR A 175 -9.25 3.87 -7.41
CA THR A 175 -7.93 3.90 -8.05
C THR A 175 -6.92 3.01 -7.33
N TRP A 176 -6.99 2.97 -6.00
CA TRP A 176 -6.08 2.22 -5.14
C TRP A 176 -6.58 0.82 -4.76
N MET A 177 -7.74 0.40 -5.25
CA MET A 177 -8.40 -0.85 -4.81
C MET A 177 -7.48 -2.07 -4.91
N MET A 178 -6.81 -2.24 -6.06
CA MET A 178 -5.99 -3.42 -6.36
C MET A 178 -4.75 -3.58 -5.48
N TYR A 179 -4.29 -2.51 -4.83
CA TYR A 179 -3.15 -2.60 -3.92
C TYR A 179 -3.51 -3.34 -2.63
N GLY A 180 -4.79 -3.47 -2.27
CA GLY A 180 -5.22 -4.18 -1.06
C GLY A 180 -4.64 -3.60 0.23
N THR A 181 -4.20 -2.34 0.24
CA THR A 181 -3.51 -1.68 1.37
C THR A 181 -4.12 -0.30 1.69
N LEU A 182 -3.96 0.70 0.79
CA LEU A 182 -4.43 2.08 1.01
C LEU A 182 -5.93 2.16 1.29
N GLY A 183 -6.75 1.43 0.53
CA GLY A 183 -8.19 1.41 0.74
C GLY A 183 -8.58 0.83 2.09
N TYR A 184 -7.93 -0.24 2.52
CA TYR A 184 -8.14 -0.81 3.86
C TYR A 184 -7.66 0.10 5.00
N ALA A 185 -6.67 0.96 4.77
CA ALA A 185 -6.22 1.89 5.81
C ALA A 185 -7.32 2.91 6.19
N ILE A 186 -8.24 3.21 5.27
CA ILE A 186 -9.28 4.23 5.47
C ILE A 186 -10.71 3.67 5.54
N VAL A 187 -10.95 2.44 5.05
CA VAL A 187 -12.30 1.85 5.03
C VAL A 187 -12.93 1.73 6.42
N PHE A 188 -12.10 1.63 7.48
CA PHE A 188 -12.56 1.56 8.87
C PHE A 188 -12.89 2.93 9.48
N LEU A 189 -12.64 4.04 8.78
CA LEU A 189 -12.97 5.39 9.27
C LEU A 189 -14.45 5.54 9.66
N PRO A 190 -15.42 5.15 8.81
CA PRO A 190 -16.83 5.27 9.16
C PRO A 190 -17.20 4.34 10.33
N LEU A 191 -16.52 3.18 10.46
CA LEU A 191 -16.75 2.26 11.57
C LEU A 191 -16.30 2.86 12.91
N ALA A 192 -15.13 3.50 12.94
CA ALA A 192 -14.64 4.21 14.11
C ALA A 192 -15.55 5.39 14.50
N LEU A 193 -15.99 6.18 13.52
CA LEU A 193 -16.93 7.29 13.76
C LEU A 193 -18.30 6.79 14.23
N PHE A 194 -18.77 5.67 13.71
CA PHE A 194 -19.96 4.98 14.20
C PHE A 194 -19.80 4.57 15.67
N ALA A 195 -18.65 3.97 16.04
CA ALA A 195 -18.35 3.60 17.41
C ALA A 195 -18.35 4.82 18.34
N ILE A 196 -17.67 5.92 17.96
CA ILE A 196 -17.64 7.18 18.71
C ILE A 196 -19.06 7.72 18.94
N GLN A 197 -19.87 7.81 17.88
CA GLN A 197 -21.26 8.28 17.98
C GLN A 197 -22.11 7.40 18.93
N LYS A 198 -21.84 6.10 18.94
CA LYS A 198 -22.54 5.14 19.80
C LYS A 198 -22.04 5.15 21.24
N ILE A 199 -20.77 5.43 21.48
CA ILE A 199 -20.22 5.67 22.83
C ILE A 199 -20.89 6.90 23.43
N SER A 200 -20.97 8.02 22.70
CA SER A 200 -21.64 9.25 23.16
C SER A 200 -23.10 9.02 23.55
N SER A 201 -23.83 8.22 22.74
CA SER A 201 -25.27 8.02 22.94
C SER A 201 -25.65 6.86 23.87
N THR A 202 -24.81 5.83 24.03
CA THR A 202 -25.19 4.60 24.75
C THR A 202 -24.19 4.13 25.79
N GLN A 203 -22.92 4.55 25.72
CA GLN A 203 -21.82 4.14 26.61
C GLN A 203 -21.65 2.63 26.80
N LYS A 204 -22.13 1.80 25.85
CA LYS A 204 -22.00 0.35 25.93
C LYS A 204 -20.57 -0.10 25.62
N TRP A 205 -20.06 -1.04 26.41
CA TRP A 205 -18.68 -1.52 26.37
C TRP A 205 -18.20 -1.95 24.97
N TYR A 206 -19.05 -2.63 24.21
CA TYR A 206 -18.66 -3.18 22.91
C TYR A 206 -18.42 -2.10 21.86
N TYR A 207 -18.92 -0.88 22.02
CA TYR A 207 -18.57 0.23 21.13
C TYR A 207 -17.18 0.81 21.46
N SER A 208 -16.79 0.85 22.73
CA SER A 208 -15.40 1.16 23.12
C SER A 208 -14.44 0.12 22.56
N LEU A 209 -14.78 -1.17 22.70
CA LEU A 209 -13.99 -2.25 22.11
C LEU A 209 -13.92 -2.14 20.58
N LEU A 210 -15.04 -1.83 19.91
CA LEU A 210 -15.09 -1.63 18.47
C LEU A 210 -14.17 -0.48 18.02
N LEU A 211 -14.14 0.64 18.75
CA LEU A 211 -13.23 1.75 18.49
C LEU A 211 -11.78 1.33 18.67
N SER A 212 -11.45 0.63 19.76
CA SER A 212 -10.10 0.11 20.01
C SER A 212 -9.62 -0.85 18.93
N ILE A 213 -10.51 -1.72 18.40
CA ILE A 213 -10.18 -2.67 17.32
C ILE A 213 -10.09 -1.98 15.96
N SER A 214 -10.82 -0.89 15.74
CA SER A 214 -10.78 -0.15 14.46
C SER A 214 -9.40 0.47 14.18
N ILE A 215 -8.63 0.79 15.22
CA ILE A 215 -7.26 1.32 15.08
C ILE A 215 -6.30 0.29 14.45
N PRO A 216 -6.06 -0.90 15.04
CA PRO A 216 -5.18 -1.90 14.44
C PRO A 216 -5.71 -2.41 13.10
N LEU A 217 -7.03 -2.40 12.85
CA LEU A 217 -7.57 -2.73 11.52
C LEU A 217 -7.04 -1.79 10.43
N SER A 218 -6.88 -0.49 10.73
CA SER A 218 -6.25 0.48 9.85
C SER A 218 -4.73 0.26 9.80
N PHE A 219 -4.05 0.21 10.94
CA PHE A 219 -2.58 0.11 10.97
C PHE A 219 -2.02 -1.25 10.49
N PHE A 220 -2.80 -2.33 10.50
CA PHE A 220 -2.36 -3.62 9.94
C PHE A 220 -2.68 -3.76 8.45
N SER A 221 -3.32 -2.76 7.82
CA SER A 221 -3.74 -2.84 6.43
C SER A 221 -2.60 -2.67 5.43
N GLY A 222 -1.49 -2.07 5.85
CA GLY A 222 -0.30 -1.90 5.04
C GLY A 222 -0.15 -0.56 4.32
N HIS A 223 -0.80 0.51 4.80
CA HIS A 223 -0.39 1.86 4.40
C HIS A 223 -0.32 2.85 5.57
N PHE A 224 0.90 3.15 6.02
CA PHE A 224 1.15 3.90 7.25
C PHE A 224 0.62 5.34 7.18
N GLN A 225 0.92 6.06 6.10
CA GLN A 225 0.50 7.46 5.92
C GLN A 225 -1.03 7.62 5.94
N THR A 226 -1.77 6.74 5.27
CA THR A 226 -3.25 6.79 5.29
C THR A 226 -3.82 6.41 6.65
N SER A 227 -3.16 5.50 7.37
CA SER A 227 -3.53 5.16 8.75
C SER A 227 -3.33 6.33 9.71
N LEU A 228 -2.30 7.16 9.49
CA LEU A 228 -2.13 8.43 10.21
C LEU A 228 -3.25 9.42 9.88
N TYR A 229 -3.65 9.55 8.61
CA TYR A 229 -4.80 10.39 8.23
C TYR A 229 -6.11 9.93 8.89
N PHE A 230 -6.34 8.62 8.93
CA PHE A 230 -7.44 8.00 9.68
C PHE A 230 -7.41 8.38 11.18
N LEU A 231 -6.25 8.24 11.83
CA LEU A 231 -6.08 8.54 13.25
C LEU A 231 -6.29 10.04 13.54
N ILE A 232 -5.68 10.92 12.74
CA ILE A 232 -5.81 12.38 12.87
C ILE A 232 -7.29 12.79 12.74
N PHE A 233 -8.01 12.24 11.76
CA PHE A 233 -9.44 12.53 11.59
C PHE A 233 -10.24 12.13 12.83
N ILE A 234 -10.01 10.92 13.36
CA ILE A 234 -10.71 10.42 14.55
C ILE A 234 -10.46 11.31 15.77
N LEU A 235 -9.20 11.68 16.02
CA LEU A 235 -8.84 12.55 17.15
C LEU A 235 -9.53 13.93 17.03
N ILE A 236 -9.52 14.52 15.83
CA ILE A 236 -10.19 15.79 15.57
C ILE A 236 -11.72 15.66 15.74
N TYR A 237 -12.33 14.56 15.30
CA TYR A 237 -13.76 14.31 15.50
C TYR A 237 -14.12 14.12 16.99
N ILE A 238 -13.28 13.45 17.78
CA ILE A 238 -13.45 13.30 19.23
C ILE A 238 -13.40 14.67 19.91
N LEU A 239 -12.44 15.51 19.53
CA LEU A 239 -12.33 16.89 20.04
C LEU A 239 -13.56 17.72 19.66
N PHE A 240 -14.01 17.65 18.41
CA PHE A 240 -15.24 18.31 17.97
C PHE A 240 -16.47 17.88 18.79
N ASN A 241 -16.65 16.58 19.03
CA ASN A 241 -17.74 16.08 19.87
C ASN A 241 -17.61 16.58 21.32
N PHE A 242 -16.40 16.64 21.86
CA PHE A 242 -16.18 17.20 23.19
C PHE A 242 -16.55 18.68 23.27
N PHE A 243 -16.18 19.51 22.30
CA PHE A 243 -16.53 20.94 22.31
C PHE A 243 -18.02 21.20 22.10
N THR A 244 -18.73 20.30 21.42
CA THR A 244 -20.17 20.43 21.17
C THR A 244 -21.02 19.86 22.32
N GLU A 245 -20.67 18.71 22.87
CA GLU A 245 -21.43 18.04 23.94
C GLU A 245 -20.93 18.40 25.35
N LYS A 246 -19.68 18.86 25.50
CA LYS A 246 -18.99 19.17 26.78
C LYS A 246 -18.98 18.02 27.79
N ASN A 247 -19.04 16.78 27.31
CA ASN A 247 -19.06 15.58 28.16
C ASN A 247 -17.65 14.99 28.34
N ILE A 248 -16.98 15.34 29.44
CA ILE A 248 -15.61 14.90 29.73
C ILE A 248 -15.49 13.38 29.87
N LYS A 249 -16.51 12.71 30.43
CA LYS A 249 -16.50 11.25 30.59
C LYS A 249 -16.47 10.55 29.23
N VAL A 250 -17.34 10.97 28.30
CA VAL A 250 -17.38 10.42 26.94
C VAL A 250 -16.09 10.71 26.19
N PHE A 251 -15.53 11.92 26.35
CA PHE A 251 -14.23 12.27 25.79
C PHE A 251 -13.12 11.32 26.27
N LEU A 252 -12.99 11.12 27.59
CA LEU A 252 -11.99 10.22 28.18
C LEU A 252 -12.19 8.76 27.73
N LEU A 253 -13.43 8.29 27.60
CA LEU A 253 -13.71 6.94 27.09
C LEU A 253 -13.25 6.77 25.64
N ASN A 254 -13.49 7.76 24.78
CA ASN A 254 -13.03 7.71 23.39
C ASN A 254 -11.50 7.78 23.31
N VAL A 255 -10.86 8.69 24.05
CA VAL A 255 -9.39 8.82 24.11
C VAL A 255 -8.75 7.53 24.62
N ALA A 256 -9.27 6.94 25.70
CA ALA A 256 -8.79 5.66 26.21
C ALA A 256 -8.94 4.54 25.18
N SER A 257 -10.08 4.48 24.47
CA SER A 257 -10.31 3.46 23.44
C SER A 257 -9.29 3.58 22.30
N VAL A 258 -8.99 4.80 21.84
CA VAL A 258 -7.96 5.06 20.82
C VAL A 258 -6.58 4.70 21.34
N PHE A 259 -6.24 5.06 22.58
CA PHE A 259 -4.97 4.72 23.22
C PHE A 259 -4.74 3.21 23.26
N TRP A 260 -5.74 2.43 23.71
CA TRP A 260 -5.65 0.97 23.69
C TRP A 260 -5.50 0.42 22.27
N GLY A 261 -6.20 1.00 21.28
CA GLY A 261 -6.03 0.64 19.88
C GLY A 261 -4.64 0.90 19.32
N LEU A 262 -3.97 1.98 19.75
CA LEU A 262 -2.58 2.28 19.38
C LEU A 262 -1.62 1.26 20.00
N LEU A 263 -1.81 0.89 21.27
CA LEU A 263 -1.04 -0.17 21.91
C LEU A 263 -1.21 -1.52 21.20
N LEU A 264 -2.45 -1.87 20.81
CA LEU A 264 -2.72 -3.06 20.00
C LEU A 264 -2.00 -3.06 18.64
N SER A 265 -1.73 -1.87 18.09
CA SER A 265 -1.05 -1.70 16.80
C SER A 265 0.49 -1.73 16.92
N ALA A 266 1.02 -1.72 18.15
CA ALA A 266 2.46 -1.65 18.43
C ALA A 266 3.33 -2.73 17.76
N PRO A 267 2.89 -4.00 17.59
CA PRO A 267 3.67 -5.03 16.91
C PRO A 267 4.01 -4.69 15.44
N GLN A 268 3.18 -3.87 14.78
CA GLN A 268 3.49 -3.33 13.46
C GLN A 268 4.23 -1.99 13.59
N LEU A 269 3.76 -1.09 14.45
CA LEU A 269 4.26 0.29 14.54
C LEU A 269 5.74 0.37 14.91
N ILE A 270 6.15 -0.32 15.97
CA ILE A 270 7.51 -0.17 16.51
C ILE A 270 8.58 -0.68 15.54
N PRO A 271 8.47 -1.88 14.94
CA PRO A 271 9.41 -2.32 13.91
C PRO A 271 9.42 -1.42 12.67
N SER A 272 8.25 -0.90 12.27
CA SER A 272 8.15 -0.04 11.08
C SER A 272 8.84 1.31 11.29
N ILE A 273 8.76 1.86 12.52
CA ILE A 273 9.49 3.08 12.89
C ILE A 273 10.99 2.81 12.90
N GLU A 274 11.45 1.68 13.44
CA GLU A 274 12.86 1.26 13.41
C GLU A 274 13.36 1.16 11.96
N LEU A 275 12.59 0.52 11.06
CA LEU A 275 12.95 0.43 9.65
C LEU A 275 12.99 1.80 8.98
N TYR A 276 11.98 2.65 9.20
CA TYR A 276 11.94 4.00 8.65
C TYR A 276 13.22 4.77 9.00
N LEU A 277 13.62 4.76 10.28
CA LEU A 277 14.82 5.46 10.76
C LEU A 277 16.13 4.90 10.19
N ASN A 278 16.16 3.63 9.77
CA ASN A 278 17.32 2.99 9.15
C ASN A 278 17.25 2.95 7.61
N SER A 279 16.22 3.57 7.02
CA SER A 279 15.99 3.60 5.58
C SER A 279 16.31 4.96 4.98
N VAL A 280 16.52 4.97 3.66
CA VAL A 280 16.73 6.19 2.85
C VAL A 280 15.55 7.17 3.00
N ARG A 281 14.34 6.65 3.20
CA ARG A 281 13.11 7.45 3.30
C ARG A 281 13.13 8.48 4.43
N SER A 282 13.89 8.24 5.50
CA SER A 282 13.99 9.16 6.64
C SER A 282 14.71 10.48 6.32
N GLU A 283 15.45 10.55 5.21
CA GLU A 283 16.24 11.73 4.82
C GLU A 283 15.65 12.49 3.63
N ILE A 284 14.63 11.91 2.98
CA ILE A 284 14.02 12.48 1.77
C ILE A 284 12.75 13.25 2.15
N PHE A 285 12.91 14.55 2.41
CA PHE A 285 11.82 15.50 2.55
C PHE A 285 11.57 16.17 1.20
N MET A 286 10.48 15.80 0.54
CA MET A 286 10.16 16.31 -0.80
C MET A 286 8.69 16.65 -0.95
N LYS A 287 8.42 17.77 -1.62
CA LYS A 287 7.09 18.13 -2.10
C LYS A 287 6.78 17.25 -3.31
N SER A 288 6.08 16.13 -3.10
CA SER A 288 5.70 15.19 -4.16
C SER A 288 4.19 15.02 -4.22
N GLU A 289 3.68 14.76 -5.43
CA GLU A 289 2.28 14.43 -5.68
C GLU A 289 1.31 15.48 -5.11
N VAL A 290 1.53 16.75 -5.45
CA VAL A 290 0.68 17.88 -5.06
C VAL A 290 -0.29 18.21 -6.19
N ILE A 291 -1.57 18.39 -5.86
CA ILE A 291 -2.60 18.63 -6.87
C ILE A 291 -2.57 20.11 -7.32
N PRO A 292 -2.46 20.40 -8.63
CA PRO A 292 -2.56 21.77 -9.12
C PRO A 292 -4.02 22.23 -9.16
N TRP A 293 -4.25 23.54 -8.98
CA TRP A 293 -5.60 24.14 -9.01
C TRP A 293 -6.34 23.92 -10.33
N SER A 294 -5.62 23.77 -11.43
CA SER A 294 -6.19 23.42 -12.74
C SER A 294 -6.88 22.05 -12.74
N TYR A 295 -6.58 21.17 -11.78
CA TYR A 295 -7.17 19.83 -11.67
C TYR A 295 -8.58 19.81 -11.02
N LEU A 296 -9.04 20.94 -10.48
CA LEU A 296 -10.34 21.07 -9.80
C LEU A 296 -11.57 20.59 -10.61
N PRO A 297 -11.64 20.76 -11.95
CA PRO A 297 -12.74 20.22 -12.76
C PRO A 297 -12.94 18.71 -12.61
N THR A 298 -11.91 17.96 -12.22
CA THR A 298 -12.00 16.51 -12.01
C THR A 298 -12.88 16.09 -10.84
N LEU A 299 -13.18 17.00 -9.91
CA LEU A 299 -14.18 16.78 -8.88
C LEU A 299 -15.59 16.58 -9.47
N LEU A 300 -15.88 17.23 -10.60
CA LEU A 300 -17.19 17.18 -11.29
C LEU A 300 -17.17 16.19 -12.46
N ALA A 301 -16.03 16.12 -13.16
CA ALA A 301 -15.82 15.31 -14.36
C ALA A 301 -14.47 14.55 -14.23
N PRO A 302 -14.45 13.33 -13.66
CA PRO A 302 -13.21 12.66 -13.25
C PRO A 302 -12.20 12.42 -14.39
N ASP A 303 -12.69 12.32 -15.63
CA ASP A 303 -11.87 12.11 -16.83
C ASP A 303 -11.61 13.42 -17.60
N PHE A 304 -11.80 14.61 -17.00
CA PHE A 304 -11.69 15.90 -17.70
C PHE A 304 -10.36 16.06 -18.45
N PHE A 305 -9.25 15.60 -17.87
CA PHE A 305 -7.91 15.61 -18.46
C PHE A 305 -7.54 14.28 -19.15
N GLY A 306 -8.53 13.41 -19.36
CA GLY A 306 -8.38 12.05 -19.87
C GLY A 306 -8.24 11.00 -18.78
N ASN A 307 -8.06 9.74 -19.21
CA ASN A 307 -7.97 8.58 -18.31
C ASN A 307 -6.99 7.53 -18.87
N PRO A 308 -6.06 7.01 -18.05
CA PRO A 308 -5.08 6.00 -18.45
C PRO A 308 -5.68 4.75 -19.12
N VAL A 309 -6.85 4.30 -18.67
CA VAL A 309 -7.55 3.14 -19.23
C VAL A 309 -7.98 3.40 -20.67
N THR A 310 -8.36 4.63 -21.00
CA THR A 310 -8.75 5.03 -22.37
C THR A 310 -7.58 5.58 -23.18
N ARG A 311 -6.37 5.62 -22.61
CA ARG A 311 -5.13 6.07 -23.26
C ARG A 311 -5.25 7.46 -23.90
N ASN A 312 -6.04 8.32 -23.27
CA ASN A 312 -6.29 9.69 -23.70
C ASN A 312 -5.98 10.71 -22.61
N ASP A 313 -5.43 10.28 -21.48
CA ASP A 313 -4.85 11.16 -20.48
C ASP A 313 -3.64 11.91 -21.05
N TRP A 314 -3.54 13.18 -20.68
CA TRP A 314 -2.44 14.04 -21.09
C TRP A 314 -1.94 14.94 -19.96
N PHE A 315 -2.67 14.99 -18.85
CA PHE A 315 -2.31 15.77 -17.67
C PHE A 315 -2.81 15.12 -16.39
N GLY A 316 -1.94 15.14 -15.38
CA GLY A 316 -2.24 14.76 -14.01
C GLY A 316 -1.96 13.30 -13.66
N HIS A 317 -1.74 13.07 -12.37
CA HIS A 317 -1.46 11.74 -11.82
C HIS A 317 -2.79 11.10 -11.42
N TYR A 318 -3.50 10.52 -12.39
CA TYR A 318 -4.90 10.11 -12.26
C TYR A 318 -5.19 9.29 -10.99
N ALA A 319 -4.33 8.32 -10.64
CA ALA A 319 -4.55 7.46 -9.47
C ALA A 319 -4.38 8.20 -8.13
N GLU A 320 -3.37 9.08 -8.04
CA GLU A 320 -2.99 9.81 -6.82
C GLU A 320 -3.99 10.92 -6.49
N TRP A 321 -4.52 11.61 -7.51
CA TRP A 321 -5.26 12.86 -7.33
C TRP A 321 -6.80 12.72 -7.38
N ASN A 322 -7.32 11.50 -7.55
CA ASN A 322 -8.75 11.30 -7.79
C ASN A 322 -9.60 11.39 -6.52
N ALA A 323 -10.48 12.39 -6.46
CA ALA A 323 -11.37 12.64 -5.33
C ALA A 323 -12.86 12.40 -5.63
N TYR A 324 -13.20 11.92 -6.83
CA TYR A 324 -14.56 11.87 -7.33
C TYR A 324 -15.49 11.03 -6.44
N ILE A 325 -16.70 11.50 -6.14
CA ILE A 325 -17.67 10.76 -5.31
C ILE A 325 -19.01 10.52 -6.03
N GLY A 326 -19.05 10.77 -7.34
CA GLY A 326 -20.28 10.91 -8.10
C GLY A 326 -20.77 12.36 -8.14
N LEU A 327 -21.34 12.76 -9.27
CA LEU A 327 -21.79 14.14 -9.48
C LEU A 327 -22.98 14.51 -8.58
N THR A 328 -24.01 13.66 -8.54
CA THR A 328 -25.20 13.90 -7.71
C THR A 328 -24.85 13.97 -6.21
N PRO A 329 -24.06 13.05 -5.63
CA PRO A 329 -23.59 13.19 -4.25
C PRO A 329 -22.81 14.47 -3.99
N LEU A 330 -21.91 14.88 -4.89
CA LEU A 330 -21.15 16.12 -4.73
C LEU A 330 -22.07 17.35 -4.71
N MET A 331 -23.03 17.43 -5.63
CA MET A 331 -24.02 18.50 -5.66
C MET A 331 -24.83 18.57 -4.36
N LEU A 332 -25.29 17.42 -3.86
CA LEU A 332 -26.00 17.31 -2.58
C LEU A 332 -25.11 17.71 -1.40
N GLY A 333 -23.82 17.36 -1.43
CA GLY A 333 -22.84 17.76 -0.43
C GLY A 333 -22.81 19.27 -0.20
N PHE A 334 -22.82 20.08 -1.26
CA PHE A 334 -22.92 21.54 -1.16
C PHE A 334 -24.29 22.01 -0.68
N TYR A 335 -25.38 21.33 -1.08
CA TYR A 335 -26.73 21.67 -0.63
C TYR A 335 -26.96 21.46 0.87
N SER A 336 -26.13 20.63 1.53
CA SER A 336 -26.17 20.41 2.97
C SER A 336 -26.05 21.71 3.79
N LEU A 337 -25.28 22.70 3.29
CA LEU A 337 -25.02 23.99 3.94
C LEU A 337 -26.25 24.87 4.15
N LYS A 338 -27.39 24.50 3.54
CA LYS A 338 -28.66 25.15 3.82
C LYS A 338 -28.97 25.16 5.33
N LYS A 339 -28.70 24.03 6.01
CA LYS A 339 -28.80 23.95 7.47
C LYS A 339 -27.38 23.99 8.04
N ARG A 340 -27.00 25.10 8.65
CA ARG A 340 -25.66 25.34 9.22
C ARG A 340 -25.53 24.74 10.63
N THR A 341 -25.79 23.45 10.79
CA THR A 341 -25.56 22.79 12.08
C THR A 341 -24.05 22.64 12.35
N PRO A 342 -23.59 22.60 13.61
CA PRO A 342 -22.17 22.44 13.92
C PRO A 342 -21.53 21.23 13.22
N LEU A 343 -22.26 20.11 13.12
CA LEU A 343 -21.81 18.89 12.46
C LEU A 343 -21.65 19.06 10.94
N ILE A 344 -22.60 19.73 10.28
CA ILE A 344 -22.52 20.02 8.84
C ILE A 344 -21.33 20.95 8.56
N LEU A 345 -21.17 22.00 9.38
CA LEU A 345 -20.04 22.93 9.26
C LEU A 345 -18.71 22.22 9.50
N PHE A 346 -18.64 21.32 10.48
CA PHE A 346 -17.44 20.50 10.73
C PHE A 346 -17.01 19.72 9.49
N PHE A 347 -17.89 18.88 8.93
CA PHE A 347 -17.54 18.08 7.75
C PHE A 347 -17.23 18.95 6.54
N PHE A 348 -17.94 20.07 6.35
CA PHE A 348 -17.72 20.97 5.23
C PHE A 348 -16.35 21.67 5.32
N PHE A 349 -16.06 22.34 6.43
CA PHE A 349 -14.80 23.06 6.60
C PHE A 349 -13.61 22.12 6.72
N PHE A 350 -13.76 20.97 7.38
CA PHE A 350 -12.70 19.96 7.41
C PHE A 350 -12.42 19.40 6.01
N GLY A 351 -13.49 19.08 5.25
CA GLY A 351 -13.36 18.64 3.86
C GLY A 351 -12.62 19.68 3.00
N LEU A 352 -12.99 20.96 3.11
CA LEU A 352 -12.28 22.04 2.42
C LEU A 352 -10.83 22.17 2.89
N MET A 353 -10.56 22.15 4.20
CA MET A 353 -9.19 22.23 4.74
C MET A 353 -8.30 21.13 4.16
N VAL A 354 -8.79 19.88 4.13
CA VAL A 354 -8.08 18.76 3.51
C VAL A 354 -7.86 18.97 2.02
N LEU A 355 -8.86 19.50 1.30
CA LEU A 355 -8.72 19.85 -0.11
C LEU A 355 -7.58 20.87 -0.31
N PHE A 356 -7.51 21.92 0.52
CA PHE A 356 -6.42 22.89 0.48
C PHE A 356 -5.05 22.27 0.82
N LEU A 357 -5.00 21.28 1.71
CA LEU A 357 -3.76 20.56 2.04
C LEU A 357 -3.30 19.60 0.93
N ALA A 358 -4.23 19.07 0.13
CA ALA A 358 -3.90 18.24 -1.02
C ALA A 358 -3.41 19.06 -2.23
N PHE A 359 -3.83 20.33 -2.31
CA PHE A 359 -3.51 21.24 -3.41
C PHE A 359 -2.26 22.08 -3.13
N GLN A 360 -1.70 22.67 -4.18
CA GLN A 360 -0.55 23.57 -4.06
C GLN A 360 -0.95 24.85 -3.29
N THR A 361 -0.58 24.90 -2.01
CA THR A 361 -0.84 26.02 -1.09
C THR A 361 0.38 26.36 -0.22
N PRO A 362 0.51 27.62 0.25
CA PRO A 362 1.56 27.99 1.20
C PRO A 362 1.50 27.22 2.53
N ILE A 363 0.31 26.75 2.93
CA ILE A 363 0.12 25.93 4.14
C ILE A 363 0.80 24.57 3.97
N LEU A 364 0.66 23.95 2.81
CA LEU A 364 1.36 22.71 2.50
C LEU A 364 2.88 22.91 2.51
N ASP A 365 3.36 24.05 1.98
CA ASP A 365 4.80 24.38 2.01
C ASP A 365 5.35 24.51 3.42
N LEU A 366 4.57 25.12 4.33
CA LEU A 366 4.90 25.18 5.75
C LEU A 366 4.99 23.76 6.36
N LEU A 367 4.00 22.89 6.12
CA LEU A 367 3.99 21.52 6.64
C LEU A 367 5.19 20.70 6.15
N ILE A 368 5.60 20.87 4.89
CA ILE A 368 6.77 20.18 4.34
C ILE A 368 8.05 20.73 4.98
N THR A 369 8.13 22.05 5.18
CA THR A 369 9.27 22.73 5.83
C THR A 369 9.44 22.30 7.29
N LEU A 370 8.35 21.98 7.99
CA LEU A 370 8.39 21.47 9.36
C LEU A 370 9.02 20.06 9.48
N LYS A 371 9.29 19.37 8.37
CA LYS A 371 9.94 18.05 8.33
C LYS A 371 9.28 17.03 9.26
N ILE A 372 7.94 17.07 9.34
CA ILE A 372 7.18 16.12 10.13
C ILE A 372 7.38 14.72 9.54
N PRO A 373 7.92 13.74 10.29
CA PRO A 373 8.19 12.40 9.76
C PRO A 373 6.96 11.80 9.09
N VAL A 374 7.18 11.09 7.97
CA VAL A 374 6.16 10.46 7.11
C VAL A 374 5.23 11.43 6.37
N LEU A 375 4.71 12.47 7.02
CA LEU A 375 3.83 13.46 6.40
C LEU A 375 4.58 14.35 5.41
N SER A 376 5.81 14.77 5.74
CA SER A 376 6.65 15.62 4.89
C SER A 376 7.56 14.82 3.95
N THR A 377 7.52 13.47 4.00
CA THR A 377 8.34 12.58 3.16
C THR A 377 7.50 11.79 2.15
N SER A 378 6.19 12.02 2.06
CA SER A 378 5.26 11.23 1.23
C SER A 378 4.33 12.08 0.37
N ALA A 379 3.49 11.42 -0.44
CA ALA A 379 2.59 12.06 -1.39
C ALA A 379 1.48 12.85 -0.66
N ALA A 380 1.45 14.18 -0.79
CA ALA A 380 0.50 15.02 -0.07
C ALA A 380 -0.95 14.83 -0.54
N SER A 381 -1.16 14.58 -1.83
CA SER A 381 -2.47 14.40 -2.46
C SER A 381 -3.32 13.31 -1.81
N ARG A 382 -2.72 12.24 -1.26
CA ARG A 382 -3.47 11.08 -0.72
C ARG A 382 -4.41 11.43 0.43
N ILE A 383 -4.23 12.56 1.10
CA ILE A 383 -5.17 13.07 2.11
C ILE A 383 -6.56 13.35 1.53
N ILE A 384 -6.67 13.50 0.21
CA ILE A 384 -7.91 13.79 -0.53
C ILE A 384 -9.04 12.79 -0.27
N VAL A 385 -8.73 11.56 0.16
CA VAL A 385 -9.75 10.59 0.56
C VAL A 385 -10.64 11.08 1.70
N LEU A 386 -10.10 11.91 2.61
CA LEU A 386 -10.88 12.50 3.69
C LEU A 386 -11.86 13.55 3.15
N PHE A 387 -11.51 14.28 2.08
CA PHE A 387 -12.47 15.14 1.36
C PHE A 387 -13.61 14.29 0.77
N SER A 388 -13.28 13.19 0.08
CA SER A 388 -14.27 12.28 -0.49
C SER A 388 -15.21 11.72 0.60
N PHE A 389 -14.68 11.31 1.75
CA PHE A 389 -15.48 10.85 2.87
C PHE A 389 -16.39 11.95 3.43
N CYS A 390 -15.85 13.15 3.72
CA CYS A 390 -16.63 14.28 4.23
C CYS A 390 -17.80 14.62 3.31
N PHE A 391 -17.55 14.77 2.01
CA PHE A 391 -18.59 15.13 1.05
C PHE A 391 -19.58 14.00 0.78
N ALA A 392 -19.16 12.73 0.90
CA ALA A 392 -20.09 11.60 0.90
C ALA A 392 -21.06 11.66 2.10
N VAL A 393 -20.59 11.98 3.31
CA VAL A 393 -21.46 12.18 4.49
C VAL A 393 -22.39 13.39 4.29
N LEU A 394 -21.86 14.51 3.80
CA LEU A 394 -22.65 15.72 3.52
C LEU A 394 -23.72 15.49 2.47
N ALA A 395 -23.50 14.61 1.49
CA ALA A 395 -24.51 14.25 0.49
C ALA A 395 -25.82 13.74 1.13
N GLY A 396 -25.71 12.99 2.23
CA GLY A 396 -26.87 12.53 3.00
C GLY A 396 -27.63 13.67 3.66
N PHE A 397 -26.92 14.61 4.28
CA PHE A 397 -27.54 15.83 4.85
C PHE A 397 -28.16 16.72 3.76
N GLY A 398 -27.50 16.84 2.62
CA GLY A 398 -28.02 17.52 1.44
C GLY A 398 -29.32 16.93 0.95
N PHE A 399 -29.37 15.59 0.85
CA PHE A 399 -30.58 14.88 0.45
C PHE A 399 -31.76 15.11 1.41
N GLU A 400 -31.52 15.11 2.72
CA GLU A 400 -32.56 15.43 3.72
C GLU A 400 -33.09 16.85 3.54
N ASN A 401 -32.19 17.82 3.41
CA ASN A 401 -32.56 19.21 3.21
C ASN A 401 -33.35 19.40 1.90
N LEU A 402 -32.92 18.74 0.82
CA LEU A 402 -33.58 18.81 -0.48
C LEU A 402 -34.98 18.22 -0.39
N THR A 403 -35.11 17.02 0.18
CA THR A 403 -36.40 16.35 0.33
C THR A 403 -37.37 17.19 1.17
N ALA A 404 -36.90 17.82 2.24
CA ALA A 404 -37.71 18.73 3.06
C ALA A 404 -38.18 19.94 2.24
N ASP A 405 -37.33 20.52 1.40
CA ASP A 405 -37.67 21.68 0.58
C ASP A 405 -38.64 21.37 -0.55
N LEU A 406 -38.43 20.26 -1.25
CA LEU A 406 -39.35 19.84 -2.30
C LEU A 406 -40.74 19.54 -1.72
N LYS A 407 -40.81 18.87 -0.55
CA LYS A 407 -42.08 18.64 0.16
C LYS A 407 -42.77 19.94 0.59
N ASN A 408 -41.99 20.90 1.07
CA ASN A 408 -42.49 22.22 1.49
C ASN A 408 -42.61 23.22 0.32
N ARG A 409 -42.40 22.79 -0.93
CA ARG A 409 -42.40 23.64 -2.15
C ARG A 409 -41.53 24.90 -2.04
N LYS A 410 -40.39 24.83 -1.35
CA LYS A 410 -39.42 25.94 -1.24
C LYS A 410 -38.51 25.97 -2.46
N LEU A 411 -38.96 26.62 -3.53
CA LEU A 411 -38.33 26.51 -4.86
C LEU A 411 -37.07 27.34 -5.04
N ARG A 412 -37.03 28.58 -4.50
CA ARG A 412 -35.91 29.51 -4.68
C ARG A 412 -34.54 28.91 -4.34
N PRO A 413 -34.31 28.29 -3.15
CA PRO A 413 -32.99 27.73 -2.85
C PRO A 413 -32.61 26.56 -3.76
N VAL A 414 -33.59 25.78 -4.22
CA VAL A 414 -33.34 24.66 -5.15
C VAL A 414 -32.91 25.19 -6.52
N PHE A 415 -33.62 26.18 -7.07
CA PHE A 415 -33.28 26.77 -8.37
C PHE A 415 -31.93 27.49 -8.35
N VAL A 416 -31.62 28.26 -7.29
CA VAL A 416 -30.33 28.95 -7.17
C VAL A 416 -29.18 27.93 -7.12
N TRP A 417 -29.34 26.86 -6.35
CA TRP A 417 -28.33 25.80 -6.26
C TRP A 417 -28.15 25.05 -7.58
N LEU A 418 -29.22 24.60 -8.23
CA LEU A 418 -29.13 23.94 -9.53
C LEU A 418 -28.54 24.87 -10.60
N GLY A 419 -28.99 26.12 -10.63
CA GLY A 419 -28.48 27.15 -11.54
C GLY A 419 -26.98 27.39 -11.39
N ALA A 420 -26.46 27.37 -10.16
CA ALA A 420 -25.02 27.49 -9.91
C ALA A 420 -24.23 26.33 -10.54
N PHE A 421 -24.71 25.08 -10.42
CA PHE A 421 -24.05 23.93 -11.06
C PHE A 421 -24.16 23.96 -12.59
N VAL A 422 -25.30 24.39 -13.13
CA VAL A 422 -25.46 24.59 -14.57
C VAL A 422 -24.48 25.65 -15.07
N LEU A 423 -24.34 26.77 -14.35
CA LEU A 423 -23.38 27.82 -14.70
C LEU A 423 -21.94 27.30 -14.67
N ILE A 424 -21.55 26.51 -13.66
CA ILE A 424 -20.22 25.88 -13.59
C ILE A 424 -19.97 25.02 -14.84
N PHE A 425 -20.94 24.21 -15.25
CA PHE A 425 -20.79 23.37 -16.45
C PHE A 425 -20.73 24.19 -17.74
N ILE A 426 -21.52 25.26 -17.86
CA ILE A 426 -21.41 26.20 -18.99
C ILE A 426 -19.99 26.76 -19.03
N THR A 427 -19.43 27.19 -17.90
CA THR A 427 -18.05 27.68 -17.82
C THR A 427 -17.03 26.61 -18.25
N LEU A 428 -17.18 25.35 -17.81
CA LEU A 428 -16.30 24.25 -18.22
C LEU A 428 -16.39 23.97 -19.73
N TRP A 429 -17.58 24.02 -20.31
CA TRP A 429 -17.78 23.90 -21.76
C TRP A 429 -17.13 25.07 -22.50
N THR A 430 -17.33 26.32 -22.06
CA THR A 430 -16.71 27.50 -22.67
C THR A 430 -15.19 27.44 -22.62
N ILE A 431 -14.61 27.04 -21.48
CA ILE A 431 -13.17 26.85 -21.31
C ILE A 431 -12.64 25.76 -22.27
N SER A 432 -13.38 24.66 -22.41
CA SER A 432 -12.98 23.56 -23.28
C SER A 432 -13.15 23.89 -24.76
N LEU A 433 -14.18 24.67 -25.13
CA LEU A 433 -14.44 25.10 -26.51
C LEU A 433 -13.44 26.16 -26.97
N SER A 434 -13.05 27.09 -26.09
CA SER A 434 -12.07 28.12 -26.44
C SER A 434 -10.67 27.54 -26.68
N GLY A 435 -10.36 26.40 -26.06
CA GLY A 435 -9.05 25.74 -26.16
C GLY A 435 -7.88 26.52 -25.54
N PHE A 436 -8.13 27.74 -25.03
CA PHE A 436 -7.08 28.69 -24.62
C PHE A 436 -6.15 28.16 -23.52
N PHE A 437 -6.68 27.36 -22.59
CA PHE A 437 -5.93 26.81 -21.45
C PHE A 437 -5.38 25.40 -21.71
N PHE A 438 -5.43 24.92 -22.95
CA PHE A 438 -5.05 23.56 -23.31
C PHE A 438 -3.89 23.57 -24.30
N PRO A 439 -2.98 22.58 -24.21
CA PRO A 439 -2.07 22.29 -25.32
C PRO A 439 -2.85 21.96 -26.59
N GLU A 440 -2.23 22.18 -27.74
CA GLU A 440 -2.84 21.97 -29.05
C GLU A 440 -3.50 20.59 -29.17
N GLY A 441 -4.75 20.56 -29.64
CA GLY A 441 -5.55 19.36 -29.81
C GLY A 441 -6.06 18.69 -28.52
N LYS A 442 -5.61 19.09 -27.33
CA LYS A 442 -6.01 18.43 -26.06
C LYS A 442 -7.39 18.87 -25.54
N SER A 443 -7.89 20.03 -25.97
CA SER A 443 -9.22 20.50 -25.61
C SER A 443 -10.35 19.55 -26.06
N GLN A 444 -10.15 18.86 -27.18
CA GLN A 444 -11.05 17.81 -27.71
C GLN A 444 -11.31 16.69 -26.68
N ILE A 445 -10.29 16.33 -25.89
CA ILE A 445 -10.38 15.28 -24.87
C ILE A 445 -11.34 15.73 -23.77
N SER A 446 -11.19 16.97 -23.28
CA SER A 446 -12.07 17.55 -22.27
C SER A 446 -13.51 17.72 -22.78
N LEU A 447 -13.69 18.17 -24.03
CA LEU A 447 -15.01 18.26 -24.68
C LEU A 447 -15.71 16.89 -24.74
N SER A 448 -14.98 15.84 -25.13
CA SER A 448 -15.51 14.48 -25.16
C SER A 448 -15.88 13.98 -23.76
N ASN A 449 -14.99 14.18 -22.79
CA ASN A 449 -15.15 13.67 -21.44
C ASN A 449 -16.14 14.49 -20.58
N LEU A 450 -16.53 15.70 -21.00
CA LEU A 450 -17.60 16.50 -20.38
C LEU A 450 -19.01 16.04 -20.73
N LYS A 451 -19.22 15.32 -21.85
CA LYS A 451 -20.55 14.90 -22.34
C LYS A 451 -21.32 14.11 -21.28
N LEU A 452 -20.69 13.10 -20.71
CA LEU A 452 -21.33 12.22 -19.74
C LEU A 452 -21.64 12.91 -18.39
N PRO A 453 -20.69 13.63 -17.74
CA PRO A 453 -21.00 14.46 -16.57
C PRO A 453 -22.12 15.48 -16.83
N THR A 454 -22.18 16.07 -18.02
CA THR A 454 -23.26 17.00 -18.40
C THR A 454 -24.61 16.28 -18.48
N LEU A 455 -24.67 15.09 -19.09
CA LEU A 455 -25.88 14.28 -19.12
C LEU A 455 -26.35 13.89 -17.71
N LEU A 456 -25.42 13.53 -16.82
CA LEU A 456 -25.72 13.23 -15.41
C LEU A 456 -26.23 14.46 -14.65
N LEU A 457 -25.69 15.65 -14.93
CA LEU A 457 -26.19 16.91 -14.39
C LEU A 457 -27.62 17.15 -14.84
N LEU A 458 -27.89 17.07 -16.14
CA LEU A 458 -29.22 17.29 -16.72
C LEU A 458 -30.24 16.28 -16.19
N ALA A 459 -29.86 15.01 -16.06
CA ALA A 459 -30.68 13.98 -15.44
C ALA A 459 -30.99 14.31 -13.97
N SER A 460 -29.98 14.72 -13.19
CA SER A 460 -30.16 15.13 -11.79
C SER A 460 -31.12 16.32 -11.67
N VAL A 461 -30.92 17.35 -12.48
CA VAL A 461 -31.78 18.55 -12.55
C VAL A 461 -33.21 18.14 -12.90
N PHE A 462 -33.40 17.36 -13.95
CA PHE A 462 -34.72 16.91 -14.40
C PHE A 462 -35.45 16.10 -13.31
N ILE A 463 -34.78 15.12 -12.70
CA ILE A 463 -35.35 14.30 -11.61
C ILE A 463 -35.76 15.18 -10.43
N ILE A 464 -34.91 16.12 -10.01
CA ILE A 464 -35.20 17.00 -8.87
C ILE A 464 -36.36 17.95 -9.17
N LEU A 465 -36.37 18.56 -10.37
CA LEU A 465 -37.43 19.47 -10.79
C LEU A 465 -38.76 18.74 -11.02
N SER A 466 -38.75 17.48 -11.47
CA SER A 466 -39.97 16.68 -11.65
C SER A 466 -40.79 16.57 -10.36
N GLY A 467 -40.13 16.57 -9.19
CA GLY A 467 -40.79 16.58 -7.88
C GLY A 467 -41.52 17.85 -7.50
N LEU A 468 -41.29 18.93 -8.23
CA LEU A 468 -41.95 20.21 -8.02
C LEU A 468 -43.27 20.29 -8.79
N PHE A 469 -43.28 19.74 -10.01
CA PHE A 469 -44.37 19.87 -10.97
C PHE A 469 -45.37 18.70 -10.91
N ILE A 470 -44.90 17.49 -10.58
CA ILE A 470 -45.75 16.28 -10.60
C ILE A 470 -46.49 16.11 -9.26
N LYS A 471 -47.83 16.25 -9.28
CA LYS A 471 -48.71 16.10 -8.10
C LYS A 471 -49.11 14.63 -7.85
N ILE A 472 -48.14 13.73 -7.68
CA ILE A 472 -48.39 12.32 -7.33
C ILE A 472 -48.10 12.08 -5.85
N LYS A 473 -49.01 11.38 -5.13
CA LYS A 473 -48.94 11.12 -3.67
C LYS A 473 -47.62 10.48 -3.20
N ASN A 474 -46.91 9.79 -4.09
CA ASN A 474 -45.65 9.09 -3.82
C ASN A 474 -44.47 9.58 -4.68
N ILE A 475 -44.55 10.76 -5.30
CA ILE A 475 -43.51 11.25 -6.23
C ILE A 475 -42.12 11.29 -5.59
N PHE A 476 -42.03 11.62 -4.30
CA PHE A 476 -40.76 11.67 -3.57
C PHE A 476 -40.08 10.30 -3.42
N ILE A 477 -40.85 9.21 -3.41
CA ILE A 477 -40.28 7.86 -3.39
C ILE A 477 -39.64 7.56 -4.74
N ILE A 478 -40.30 7.95 -5.83
CA ILE A 478 -39.80 7.78 -7.20
C ILE A 478 -38.52 8.60 -7.39
N ILE A 479 -38.52 9.87 -7.01
CA ILE A 479 -37.33 10.74 -7.06
C ILE A 479 -36.18 10.15 -6.25
N SER A 480 -36.46 9.71 -5.02
CA SER A 480 -35.46 9.06 -4.16
C SER A 480 -34.83 7.86 -4.85
N ALA A 481 -35.66 6.99 -5.44
CA ALA A 481 -35.19 5.81 -6.16
C ALA A 481 -34.38 6.19 -7.40
N LEU A 482 -34.83 7.16 -8.20
CA LEU A 482 -34.12 7.63 -9.38
C LEU A 482 -32.77 8.26 -9.03
N LEU A 483 -32.68 9.06 -7.96
CA LEU A 483 -31.41 9.64 -7.50
C LEU A 483 -30.45 8.56 -6.96
N ILE A 484 -30.96 7.54 -6.27
CA ILE A 484 -30.16 6.37 -5.86
C ILE A 484 -29.63 5.65 -7.10
N LEU A 485 -30.48 5.36 -8.08
CA LEU A 485 -30.10 4.65 -9.31
C LEU A 485 -29.11 5.45 -10.14
N LEU A 486 -29.30 6.77 -10.25
CA LEU A 486 -28.37 7.68 -10.95
C LEU A 486 -27.02 7.72 -10.24
N THR A 487 -27.01 7.84 -8.91
CA THR A 487 -25.78 7.79 -8.10
C THR A 487 -25.07 6.45 -8.28
N ALA A 488 -25.80 5.34 -8.17
CA ALA A 488 -25.27 4.00 -8.33
C ALA A 488 -24.69 3.79 -9.74
N PHE A 489 -25.41 4.18 -10.79
CA PHE A 489 -24.91 4.13 -12.17
C PHE A 489 -23.60 4.89 -12.31
N ASP A 490 -23.54 6.13 -11.81
CA ASP A 490 -22.40 7.03 -11.95
C ASP A 490 -21.12 6.50 -11.26
N VAL A 491 -21.23 6.07 -10.01
CA VAL A 491 -20.07 5.55 -9.27
C VAL A 491 -19.66 4.15 -9.75
N LEU A 492 -20.64 3.33 -10.16
CA LEU A 492 -20.38 1.98 -10.66
C LEU A 492 -19.71 1.98 -12.04
N ARG A 493 -20.16 2.84 -12.98
CA ARG A 493 -19.48 2.98 -14.29
C ARG A 493 -18.02 3.37 -14.11
N PHE A 494 -17.74 4.21 -13.12
CA PHE A 494 -16.43 4.75 -12.84
C PHE A 494 -15.52 3.64 -12.31
N ALA A 495 -16.01 2.88 -11.32
CA ALA A 495 -15.30 1.72 -10.79
C ALA A 495 -15.07 0.61 -11.82
N ILE A 496 -16.08 0.25 -12.62
CA ILE A 496 -15.97 -0.78 -13.65
C ILE A 496 -14.99 -0.36 -14.75
N LYS A 497 -14.92 0.93 -15.10
CA LYS A 497 -13.93 1.44 -16.07
C LYS A 497 -12.51 1.19 -15.56
N TRP A 498 -12.21 1.54 -14.31
CA TRP A 498 -10.86 1.41 -13.74
C TRP A 498 -10.42 -0.03 -13.49
N GLN A 499 -11.30 -0.86 -12.92
CA GLN A 499 -10.92 -2.17 -12.40
C GLN A 499 -10.76 -3.23 -13.52
N PRO A 500 -9.57 -3.80 -13.74
CA PRO A 500 -9.42 -4.97 -14.61
C PRO A 500 -9.96 -6.23 -13.94
N PHE A 501 -10.65 -7.04 -14.73
CA PHE A 501 -10.99 -8.43 -14.42
C PHE A 501 -10.44 -9.29 -15.54
N LYS A 502 -9.45 -10.13 -15.25
CA LYS A 502 -8.64 -10.82 -16.25
C LYS A 502 -8.49 -12.30 -15.95
N PRO A 503 -8.08 -13.13 -16.93
CA PRO A 503 -7.99 -14.57 -16.74
C PRO A 503 -7.02 -14.95 -15.62
N ARG A 504 -7.37 -15.98 -14.86
CA ARG A 504 -6.64 -16.41 -13.65
C ARG A 504 -5.36 -17.17 -13.99
N GLU A 505 -5.37 -17.87 -15.11
CA GLU A 505 -4.28 -18.66 -15.67
C GLU A 505 -3.07 -17.79 -16.06
N LEU A 506 -3.30 -16.49 -16.29
CA LEU A 506 -2.25 -15.51 -16.59
C LEU A 506 -1.64 -14.90 -15.31
N VAL A 507 -2.06 -15.31 -14.11
CA VAL A 507 -1.48 -14.82 -12.85
C VAL A 507 -0.21 -15.60 -12.54
N TYR A 508 0.95 -14.99 -12.81
CA TYR A 508 2.28 -15.58 -12.64
C TYR A 508 2.38 -17.00 -13.25
N PRO A 509 2.08 -17.17 -14.56
CA PRO A 509 2.12 -18.48 -15.18
C PRO A 509 3.53 -19.05 -15.10
N GLU A 510 3.61 -20.37 -14.96
CA GLU A 510 4.90 -21.05 -14.91
C GLU A 510 5.50 -21.17 -16.32
N VAL A 511 6.68 -20.59 -16.51
CA VAL A 511 7.43 -20.57 -17.78
C VAL A 511 8.76 -21.30 -17.67
N GLN A 512 9.39 -21.67 -18.80
CA GLN A 512 10.60 -22.52 -18.84
C GLN A 512 11.70 -22.02 -17.90
N ILE A 513 12.13 -20.76 -18.06
CA ILE A 513 13.13 -20.14 -17.18
C ILE A 513 12.73 -20.14 -15.70
N SER A 514 11.45 -19.92 -15.37
CA SER A 514 11.01 -19.95 -13.97
C SER A 514 11.06 -21.35 -13.38
N LYS A 515 10.77 -22.39 -14.17
CA LYS A 515 10.95 -23.80 -13.75
C LYS A 515 12.42 -24.10 -13.51
N PHE A 516 13.30 -23.66 -14.41
CA PHE A 516 14.75 -23.86 -14.25
C PHE A 516 15.25 -23.18 -12.97
N LEU A 517 14.93 -21.90 -12.78
CA LEU A 517 15.37 -21.15 -11.60
C LEU A 517 14.81 -21.71 -10.29
N SER A 518 13.60 -22.27 -10.29
CA SER A 518 13.04 -22.95 -9.10
C SER A 518 13.82 -24.20 -8.67
N LYS A 519 14.60 -24.79 -9.59
CA LYS A 519 15.50 -25.93 -9.30
C LYS A 519 16.85 -25.48 -8.77
N LEU A 520 17.25 -24.22 -8.99
CA LEU A 520 18.45 -23.66 -8.39
C LEU A 520 18.19 -23.51 -6.90
N SER A 521 18.60 -24.52 -6.12
CA SER A 521 18.37 -24.57 -4.69
C SER A 521 19.24 -23.56 -3.94
N GLY A 522 18.72 -23.00 -2.85
CA GLY A 522 19.54 -22.50 -1.75
C GLY A 522 19.50 -20.99 -1.53
N TYR A 523 20.69 -20.41 -1.37
CA TYR A 523 20.94 -19.04 -0.93
C TYR A 523 21.83 -18.26 -1.90
N ASP A 524 22.17 -18.88 -3.03
CA ASP A 524 22.97 -18.27 -4.08
C ASP A 524 22.19 -17.14 -4.75
N ARG A 525 22.88 -16.03 -5.00
CA ARG A 525 22.23 -14.85 -5.58
C ARG A 525 22.21 -14.94 -7.10
N VAL A 526 21.08 -14.51 -7.65
CA VAL A 526 20.83 -14.46 -9.08
C VAL A 526 20.68 -13.00 -9.49
N LEU A 527 21.46 -12.61 -10.48
CA LEU A 527 21.25 -11.35 -11.20
C LEU A 527 20.33 -11.65 -12.39
N ALA A 528 19.03 -11.51 -12.16
CA ALA A 528 18.02 -11.65 -13.18
C ALA A 528 17.30 -10.31 -13.33
N ASN A 529 17.36 -9.72 -14.52
CA ASN A 529 16.69 -8.46 -14.87
C ASN A 529 15.15 -8.65 -14.98
N PHE A 530 14.54 -9.34 -14.01
CA PHE A 530 13.10 -9.55 -13.90
C PHE A 530 12.39 -8.30 -13.37
N GLY A 531 13.16 -7.38 -12.78
CA GLY A 531 12.69 -6.12 -12.23
C GLY A 531 12.02 -6.29 -10.87
N SER A 532 12.13 -5.27 -10.02
CA SER A 532 11.38 -5.13 -8.76
C SER A 532 11.47 -6.37 -7.84
N GLU A 533 10.35 -6.80 -7.23
CA GLU A 533 10.29 -7.92 -6.29
C GLU A 533 9.78 -9.21 -6.97
N ALA A 534 9.83 -9.29 -8.30
CA ALA A 534 9.42 -10.48 -9.04
C ALA A 534 10.23 -11.72 -8.61
N SER A 535 11.52 -11.54 -8.30
CA SER A 535 12.41 -12.58 -7.75
C SER A 535 11.86 -13.22 -6.46
N THR A 536 11.20 -12.42 -5.60
CA THR A 536 10.56 -12.88 -4.37
C THR A 536 9.47 -13.91 -4.65
N THR A 537 8.74 -13.79 -5.77
CA THR A 537 7.70 -14.76 -6.16
C THR A 537 8.27 -16.14 -6.46
N PHE A 538 9.50 -16.18 -6.98
CA PHE A 538 10.23 -17.40 -7.33
C PHE A 538 11.16 -17.88 -6.21
N ARG A 539 11.23 -17.15 -5.09
CA ARG A 539 12.16 -17.41 -3.98
C ARG A 539 13.63 -17.40 -4.42
N ILE A 540 13.96 -16.46 -5.30
CA ILE A 540 15.30 -16.27 -5.83
C ILE A 540 15.97 -15.13 -5.08
N PRO A 541 17.10 -15.36 -4.39
CA PRO A 541 17.87 -14.29 -3.75
C PRO A 541 18.40 -13.31 -4.79
N SER A 542 17.98 -12.05 -4.69
CA SER A 542 18.47 -10.95 -5.53
C SER A 542 19.29 -9.96 -4.70
N VAL A 543 20.27 -9.34 -5.35
CA VAL A 543 20.99 -8.18 -4.81
C VAL A 543 20.26 -6.86 -5.06
N GLU A 544 19.30 -6.87 -5.98
CA GLU A 544 18.51 -5.73 -6.43
C GLU A 544 17.13 -5.74 -5.77
N GLY A 545 16.39 -4.64 -5.91
CA GLY A 545 15.01 -4.54 -5.44
C GLY A 545 14.38 -3.17 -5.64
N TYR A 546 13.08 -3.07 -5.37
CA TYR A 546 12.32 -1.82 -5.44
C TYR A 546 11.42 -1.64 -4.21
N ASP A 547 11.80 -0.73 -3.32
CA ASP A 547 11.13 -0.40 -2.06
C ASP A 547 11.76 0.88 -1.46
N PRO A 548 11.03 1.97 -1.15
CA PRO A 548 11.61 3.12 -0.47
C PRO A 548 12.16 2.86 0.94
N LEU A 549 11.83 1.73 1.58
CA LEU A 549 12.24 1.39 2.94
C LEU A 549 13.46 0.45 3.03
N TYR A 550 14.19 0.24 1.94
CA TYR A 550 15.40 -0.59 1.98
C TYR A 550 16.48 0.00 2.93
N ILE A 551 17.36 -0.88 3.43
CA ILE A 551 18.44 -0.52 4.37
C ILE A 551 19.42 0.45 3.69
N LYS A 552 19.47 1.69 4.18
CA LYS A 552 20.20 2.81 3.54
C LYS A 552 21.63 2.42 3.09
N ARG A 553 22.44 1.93 4.03
CA ARG A 553 23.84 1.56 3.79
C ARG A 553 24.03 0.47 2.75
N TYR A 554 23.06 -0.42 2.56
CA TYR A 554 23.17 -1.43 1.52
C TYR A 554 23.05 -0.81 0.13
N GLY A 555 22.10 0.11 -0.08
CA GLY A 555 22.01 0.82 -1.37
C GLY A 555 23.22 1.73 -1.63
N GLU A 556 23.73 2.41 -0.60
CA GLU A 556 24.96 3.20 -0.71
C GLU A 556 26.16 2.33 -1.10
N LEU A 557 26.30 1.13 -0.51
CA LEU A 557 27.31 0.16 -0.92
C LEU A 557 27.14 -0.23 -2.39
N VAL A 558 25.94 -0.67 -2.80
CA VAL A 558 25.71 -1.19 -4.15
C VAL A 558 26.00 -0.13 -5.22
N ILE A 559 25.67 1.14 -4.98
CA ILE A 559 26.01 2.22 -5.91
C ILE A 559 27.53 2.47 -5.93
N ALA A 560 28.17 2.51 -4.76
CA ALA A 560 29.62 2.70 -4.64
C ALA A 560 30.42 1.59 -5.34
N LEU A 561 29.87 0.37 -5.47
CA LEU A 561 30.48 -0.73 -6.22
C LEU A 561 30.71 -0.42 -7.72
N SER A 562 30.16 0.67 -8.25
CA SER A 562 30.42 1.11 -9.62
C SER A 562 31.79 1.78 -9.77
N ASP A 563 32.10 2.76 -8.92
CA ASP A 563 33.24 3.69 -9.10
C ASP A 563 34.13 3.85 -7.86
N GLY A 564 33.81 3.18 -6.76
CA GLY A 564 34.55 3.24 -5.50
C GLY A 564 34.26 4.48 -4.66
N GLN A 565 33.31 5.34 -5.08
CA GLN A 565 33.00 6.59 -4.43
C GLN A 565 31.74 6.49 -3.57
N TYR A 566 31.66 7.35 -2.56
CA TYR A 566 30.43 7.50 -1.78
C TYR A 566 29.38 8.23 -2.62
N HIS A 567 28.21 7.62 -2.75
CA HIS A 567 27.03 8.23 -3.34
C HIS A 567 25.87 8.21 -2.35
N LYS A 568 24.95 9.17 -2.50
CA LYS A 568 23.69 9.09 -1.77
C LYS A 568 22.85 7.96 -2.37
N ALA A 569 22.25 7.16 -1.51
CA ALA A 569 21.30 6.13 -1.90
C ALA A 569 20.12 6.70 -2.70
N GLU A 570 19.64 5.93 -3.68
CA GLU A 570 18.45 6.30 -4.46
C GLU A 570 17.16 6.16 -3.66
N ARG A 571 16.11 6.88 -4.08
CA ARG A 571 14.87 7.01 -3.31
C ARG A 571 14.17 5.66 -3.06
N SER A 572 14.22 4.74 -4.01
CA SER A 572 13.38 3.53 -3.97
C SER A 572 13.94 2.32 -4.71
N VAL A 573 15.07 2.44 -5.40
CA VAL A 573 15.61 1.37 -6.23
C VAL A 573 17.03 1.07 -5.79
N VAL A 574 17.37 -0.23 -5.74
CA VAL A 574 18.76 -0.67 -5.70
C VAL A 574 19.01 -1.49 -6.95
N LEU A 575 19.88 -1.00 -7.82
CA LEU A 575 20.29 -1.67 -9.05
C LEU A 575 21.77 -2.01 -8.98
N PHE A 576 22.11 -3.21 -9.41
CA PHE A 576 23.49 -3.65 -9.51
C PHE A 576 24.18 -2.90 -10.66
N PRO A 577 25.37 -2.32 -10.44
CA PRO A 577 26.07 -1.55 -11.48
C PRO A 577 26.52 -2.48 -12.60
N LYS A 578 25.95 -2.35 -13.79
CA LYS A 578 26.24 -3.22 -14.95
C LYS A 578 27.60 -2.95 -15.58
N LYS A 579 28.11 -1.72 -15.45
CA LYS A 579 29.41 -1.26 -15.94
C LYS A 579 30.02 -0.36 -14.87
N GLY A 580 31.29 -0.56 -14.57
CA GLY A 580 32.00 0.18 -13.53
C GLY A 580 33.36 -0.45 -13.26
N THR A 581 34.29 0.34 -12.70
CA THR A 581 35.65 -0.08 -12.36
C THR A 581 35.64 -1.28 -11.41
N TYR A 582 34.70 -1.31 -10.46
CA TYR A 582 34.63 -2.35 -9.43
C TYR A 582 33.49 -3.36 -9.63
N THR A 583 32.74 -3.29 -10.73
CA THR A 583 31.61 -4.20 -11.00
C THR A 583 32.03 -5.68 -10.96
N GLY A 584 33.19 -6.03 -11.52
CA GLY A 584 33.69 -7.41 -11.50
C GLY A 584 33.98 -7.92 -10.09
N THR A 585 34.58 -7.09 -9.24
CA THR A 585 34.80 -7.39 -7.81
C THR A 585 33.47 -7.50 -7.07
N ALA A 586 32.53 -6.60 -7.37
CA ALA A 586 31.19 -6.57 -6.79
C ALA A 586 30.38 -7.83 -7.06
N LEU A 587 30.45 -8.37 -8.29
CA LEU A 587 29.82 -9.65 -8.66
C LEU A 587 30.24 -10.77 -7.71
N ASN A 588 31.54 -10.85 -7.46
CA ASN A 588 32.11 -11.92 -6.66
C ASN A 588 31.84 -11.68 -5.17
N LEU A 589 32.05 -10.46 -4.66
CA LEU A 589 31.81 -10.07 -3.27
C LEU A 589 30.35 -10.28 -2.85
N LEU A 590 29.41 -9.85 -3.69
CA LEU A 590 27.98 -10.04 -3.42
C LEU A 590 27.52 -11.47 -3.63
N GLY A 591 28.40 -12.43 -3.96
CA GLY A 591 28.00 -13.83 -4.10
C GLY A 591 27.02 -14.06 -5.25
N ILE A 592 27.11 -13.28 -6.33
CA ILE A 592 26.26 -13.43 -7.52
C ILE A 592 26.76 -14.64 -8.30
N LYS A 593 26.08 -15.78 -8.06
CA LYS A 593 26.43 -17.08 -8.62
C LYS A 593 25.88 -17.27 -10.02
N TYR A 594 24.69 -16.75 -10.28
CA TYR A 594 24.00 -16.93 -11.56
C TYR A 594 23.63 -15.59 -12.19
N VAL A 595 23.85 -15.48 -13.50
CA VAL A 595 23.41 -14.35 -14.33
C VAL A 595 22.40 -14.86 -15.35
N VAL A 596 21.22 -14.27 -15.36
CA VAL A 596 20.16 -14.59 -16.33
C VAL A 596 20.17 -13.54 -17.43
N HIS A 597 20.40 -13.99 -18.66
CA HIS A 597 20.43 -13.14 -19.84
C HIS A 597 19.22 -13.44 -20.72
N LYS A 598 18.43 -12.41 -21.05
CA LYS A 598 17.35 -12.52 -22.04
C LYS A 598 17.97 -12.40 -23.44
N ILE A 599 17.80 -13.41 -24.28
CA ILE A 599 18.44 -13.48 -25.61
C ILE A 599 18.08 -12.26 -26.47
N ALA A 600 16.81 -11.84 -26.42
CA ALA A 600 16.33 -10.68 -27.17
C ALA A 600 16.91 -9.33 -26.68
N ASP A 601 17.50 -9.26 -25.48
CA ASP A 601 18.22 -8.05 -25.05
C ASP A 601 19.57 -7.89 -25.77
N GLY A 602 20.08 -8.95 -26.42
CA GLY A 602 21.33 -8.91 -27.18
C GLY A 602 22.48 -8.30 -26.38
N ARG A 603 23.12 -7.25 -26.90
CA ARG A 603 24.20 -6.52 -26.21
C ARG A 603 23.80 -5.11 -25.78
N GLU A 604 22.51 -4.89 -25.57
CA GLU A 604 21.96 -3.61 -25.17
C GLU A 604 22.43 -3.15 -23.78
N VAL A 605 22.33 -1.85 -23.53
CA VAL A 605 22.85 -1.22 -22.29
C VAL A 605 22.16 -1.70 -21.01
N TRP A 606 20.93 -2.22 -21.11
CA TRP A 606 20.20 -2.77 -19.97
C TRP A 606 20.54 -4.23 -19.67
N ALA A 607 21.18 -4.97 -20.58
CA ALA A 607 21.66 -6.31 -20.30
C ALA A 607 22.95 -6.26 -19.47
N PHE A 608 23.14 -7.23 -18.57
CA PHE A 608 24.41 -7.39 -17.89
C PHE A 608 25.46 -7.91 -18.90
N PRO A 609 26.60 -7.21 -19.10
CA PRO A 609 27.53 -7.50 -20.18
C PRO A 609 28.50 -8.64 -19.83
N PHE A 610 27.99 -9.84 -19.51
CA PHE A 610 28.84 -10.97 -19.11
C PHE A 610 29.88 -11.35 -20.20
N TRP A 611 29.59 -11.07 -21.47
CA TRP A 611 30.50 -11.31 -22.61
C TRP A 611 31.75 -10.42 -22.63
N THR A 612 31.83 -9.36 -21.80
CA THR A 612 33.05 -8.54 -21.68
C THR A 612 34.03 -9.08 -20.65
N TYR A 613 33.67 -10.16 -19.96
CA TYR A 613 34.51 -10.82 -18.96
C TYR A 613 35.29 -11.98 -19.59
N PRO A 614 36.40 -12.43 -18.97
CA PRO A 614 37.14 -13.60 -19.41
C PRO A 614 36.23 -14.83 -19.63
N THR A 615 36.50 -15.59 -20.69
CA THR A 615 35.66 -16.73 -21.13
C THR A 615 35.59 -17.88 -20.12
N ASP A 616 36.54 -17.96 -19.21
CA ASP A 616 36.59 -18.93 -18.11
C ASP A 616 35.71 -18.54 -16.90
N GLN A 617 35.24 -17.28 -16.83
CA GLN A 617 34.50 -16.78 -15.67
C GLN A 617 33.03 -17.20 -15.67
N PHE A 618 32.38 -17.20 -16.84
CA PHE A 618 30.95 -17.47 -16.97
C PHE A 618 30.71 -18.73 -17.81
N LYS A 619 30.22 -19.78 -17.16
CA LYS A 619 29.85 -21.05 -17.80
C LYS A 619 28.34 -21.10 -18.03
N MET A 620 27.89 -21.28 -19.26
CA MET A 620 26.48 -21.49 -19.53
C MET A 620 26.02 -22.84 -18.94
N ILE A 621 24.92 -22.82 -18.20
CA ILE A 621 24.33 -24.02 -17.57
C ILE A 621 22.90 -24.31 -18.04
N HIS A 622 22.27 -23.33 -18.69
CA HIS A 622 20.93 -23.47 -19.25
C HIS A 622 20.74 -22.50 -20.42
N GLU A 623 19.97 -22.97 -21.39
CA GLU A 623 19.50 -22.20 -22.53
C GLU A 623 18.09 -22.69 -22.89
N ASP A 624 17.19 -21.73 -23.08
CA ASP A 624 15.87 -21.91 -23.69
C ASP A 624 15.70 -20.87 -24.82
N PRO A 625 14.60 -20.89 -25.61
CA PRO A 625 14.42 -19.96 -26.73
C PRO A 625 14.46 -18.47 -26.36
N ASN A 626 14.27 -18.12 -25.08
CA ASN A 626 14.14 -16.76 -24.58
C ASN A 626 15.29 -16.34 -23.63
N TYR A 627 15.89 -17.28 -22.92
CA TYR A 627 16.84 -17.03 -21.84
C TYR A 627 18.05 -17.96 -21.86
N GLN A 628 19.19 -17.39 -21.48
CA GLN A 628 20.43 -18.11 -21.16
C GLN A 628 20.78 -17.86 -19.68
N VAL A 629 21.30 -18.88 -19.00
CA VAL A 629 21.78 -18.76 -17.62
C VAL A 629 23.25 -19.15 -17.54
N TYR A 630 24.03 -18.25 -16.94
CA TYR A 630 25.46 -18.40 -16.76
C TYR A 630 25.81 -18.53 -15.27
N GLU A 631 26.66 -19.50 -14.95
CA GLU A 631 27.26 -19.70 -13.64
C GLU A 631 28.61 -18.98 -13.55
N ASN A 632 28.75 -18.09 -12.57
CA ASN A 632 30.00 -17.41 -12.22
C ASN A 632 30.93 -18.36 -11.45
N GLN A 633 32.09 -18.65 -12.04
CA GLN A 633 33.11 -19.56 -11.49
C GLN A 633 34.04 -18.86 -10.49
N LYS A 634 34.11 -17.52 -10.48
CA LYS A 634 35.01 -16.73 -9.62
C LYS A 634 34.32 -16.15 -8.38
N VAL A 635 33.05 -16.50 -8.18
CA VAL A 635 32.19 -16.00 -7.09
C VAL A 635 32.76 -16.30 -5.70
N PHE A 636 32.52 -15.42 -4.73
CA PHE A 636 32.87 -15.69 -3.34
C PHE A 636 31.75 -16.49 -2.69
N ARG A 637 32.09 -17.37 -1.75
CA ARG A 637 31.05 -17.95 -0.88
C ARG A 637 30.38 -16.80 -0.12
N ARG A 638 29.05 -16.87 0.04
CA ARG A 638 28.28 -15.85 0.78
C ARG A 638 28.71 -15.73 2.26
N ALA A 639 29.25 -16.82 2.81
CA ALA A 639 29.92 -16.85 4.10
C ALA A 639 31.39 -17.28 3.91
N PHE A 640 32.33 -16.52 4.46
CA PHE A 640 33.76 -16.81 4.38
C PHE A 640 34.51 -16.26 5.60
N LEU A 641 35.72 -16.76 5.85
CA LEU A 641 36.58 -16.32 6.96
C LEU A 641 37.62 -15.31 6.48
N VAL A 642 38.00 -14.38 7.34
CA VAL A 642 39.15 -13.48 7.18
C VAL A 642 39.95 -13.39 8.47
N ASN A 643 41.26 -13.17 8.37
CA ASN A 643 42.16 -13.05 9.52
C ASN A 643 42.80 -11.65 9.66
N ASN A 644 42.63 -10.77 8.67
CA ASN A 644 43.14 -9.41 8.69
C ASN A 644 41.98 -8.40 8.77
N ILE A 645 42.04 -7.50 9.75
CA ILE A 645 41.01 -6.47 9.95
C ILE A 645 41.66 -5.10 9.96
N LYS A 646 41.11 -4.19 9.16
CA LYS A 646 41.39 -2.75 9.25
C LYS A 646 40.27 -2.07 10.01
N ILE A 647 40.64 -1.19 10.93
CA ILE A 647 39.67 -0.41 11.71
C ILE A 647 39.51 0.96 11.06
N GLU A 648 38.29 1.30 10.68
CA GLU A 648 37.94 2.62 10.15
C GLU A 648 36.48 2.93 10.49
N LYS A 649 36.23 4.15 11.01
CA LYS A 649 34.91 4.59 11.46
C LYS A 649 34.21 5.51 10.46
N SER A 650 34.98 6.16 9.58
CA SER A 650 34.43 7.07 8.58
C SER A 650 33.83 6.28 7.42
N GLU A 651 32.51 6.36 7.25
CA GLU A 651 31.76 5.73 6.16
C GLU A 651 32.41 5.90 4.78
N LYS A 652 32.82 7.14 4.46
CA LYS A 652 33.48 7.45 3.18
C LYS A 652 34.83 6.75 3.02
N LYS A 653 35.62 6.69 4.10
CA LYS A 653 36.93 6.03 4.08
C LYS A 653 36.79 4.51 4.02
N ILE A 654 35.77 3.92 4.67
CA ILE A 654 35.50 2.48 4.59
C ILE A 654 35.31 2.08 3.11
N LEU A 655 34.43 2.78 2.37
CA LEU A 655 34.19 2.50 0.95
C LEU A 655 35.49 2.61 0.12
N GLY A 656 36.28 3.66 0.34
CA GLY A 656 37.56 3.84 -0.33
C GLY A 656 38.62 2.79 0.05
N LEU A 657 38.50 2.12 1.20
CA LEU A 657 39.39 1.03 1.61
C LEU A 657 38.98 -0.32 1.01
N ILE A 658 37.67 -0.61 0.95
CA ILE A 658 37.17 -1.88 0.40
C ILE A 658 37.16 -1.89 -1.13
N LEU A 659 37.05 -0.73 -1.77
CA LEU A 659 37.07 -0.55 -3.22
C LEU A 659 38.36 0.13 -3.68
N LYS A 660 39.49 -0.23 -3.08
CA LYS A 660 40.82 0.16 -3.57
C LYS A 660 41.38 -0.92 -4.48
N GLU A 661 41.97 -0.52 -5.59
CA GLU A 661 42.65 -1.45 -6.50
C GLU A 661 43.72 -2.28 -5.76
N GLY A 662 43.76 -3.59 -6.04
CA GLY A 662 44.69 -4.54 -5.42
C GLY A 662 44.27 -5.07 -4.03
N VAL A 663 43.13 -4.66 -3.47
CA VAL A 663 42.61 -5.17 -2.21
C VAL A 663 41.92 -6.52 -2.40
N ASP A 664 42.46 -7.57 -1.78
CA ASP A 664 41.82 -8.90 -1.72
C ASP A 664 40.85 -8.99 -0.53
N LEU A 665 39.56 -8.81 -0.82
CA LEU A 665 38.47 -8.88 0.16
C LEU A 665 38.22 -10.30 0.70
N LYS A 666 38.85 -11.36 0.15
CA LYS A 666 38.82 -12.69 0.78
C LYS A 666 39.78 -12.82 1.96
N LYS A 667 40.75 -11.91 2.08
CA LYS A 667 41.80 -11.98 3.10
C LYS A 667 41.71 -10.89 4.15
N GLN A 668 41.07 -9.77 3.82
CA GLN A 668 40.91 -8.64 4.73
C GLN A 668 39.48 -8.12 4.74
N ALA A 669 39.08 -7.56 5.88
CA ALA A 669 37.83 -6.80 6.02
C ALA A 669 38.07 -5.47 6.74
N VAL A 670 37.11 -4.56 6.58
CA VAL A 670 37.10 -3.27 7.28
C VAL A 670 35.98 -3.29 8.33
N ALA A 671 36.31 -3.04 9.59
CA ALA A 671 35.36 -3.00 10.70
C ALA A 671 35.33 -1.62 11.37
N GLU A 672 34.17 -1.22 11.89
CA GLU A 672 33.99 0.05 12.60
C GLU A 672 34.45 -0.02 14.08
N GLU A 673 34.51 -1.22 14.62
CA GLU A 673 34.85 -1.51 16.00
C GLU A 673 36.08 -2.41 16.07
N ASN A 674 36.86 -2.30 17.14
CA ASN A 674 38.04 -3.14 17.35
C ASN A 674 37.63 -4.61 17.54
N ILE A 675 38.32 -5.50 16.83
CA ILE A 675 38.07 -6.95 16.85
C ILE A 675 39.40 -7.66 17.05
N GLU A 676 39.53 -8.36 18.17
CA GLU A 676 40.73 -9.11 18.50
C GLU A 676 40.75 -10.46 17.79
N LEU A 677 41.58 -10.57 16.75
CA LEU A 677 41.88 -11.83 16.07
C LEU A 677 43.26 -12.36 16.48
N THR A 678 43.39 -13.68 16.54
CA THR A 678 44.69 -14.35 16.75
C THR A 678 45.09 -15.23 15.57
N GLY A 679 44.25 -15.33 14.52
CA GLY A 679 44.59 -16.01 13.29
C GLY A 679 45.77 -15.35 12.58
N LYS A 680 46.91 -16.04 12.57
CA LYS A 680 48.10 -15.67 11.77
C LYS A 680 48.43 -16.71 10.69
N SER A 681 47.62 -17.76 10.58
CA SER A 681 47.80 -18.83 9.62
C SER A 681 47.50 -18.37 8.19
N ILE A 682 48.23 -18.93 7.22
CA ILE A 682 47.98 -18.74 5.78
C ILE A 682 46.69 -19.46 5.38
N ASP A 683 46.49 -20.68 5.89
CA ASP A 683 45.21 -21.37 5.82
C ASP A 683 44.34 -20.89 6.97
N ILE A 684 43.28 -20.15 6.66
CA ILE A 684 42.34 -19.58 7.63
C ILE A 684 41.11 -20.48 7.85
N GLY A 685 41.01 -21.58 7.10
CA GLY A 685 39.87 -22.49 7.11
C GLY A 685 38.71 -22.06 6.21
N GLU A 686 37.55 -22.70 6.38
CA GLU A 686 36.39 -22.52 5.52
C GLU A 686 35.09 -22.30 6.29
N ALA A 687 34.11 -21.67 5.64
CA ALA A 687 32.74 -21.57 6.10
C ALA A 687 31.76 -21.99 5.00
N GLU A 688 30.66 -22.63 5.40
CA GLU A 688 29.62 -23.13 4.50
C GLU A 688 28.23 -22.95 5.12
N ILE A 689 27.30 -22.36 4.37
CA ILE A 689 25.90 -22.21 4.81
C ILE A 689 25.18 -23.54 4.63
N LYS A 690 24.76 -24.16 5.73
CA LYS A 690 23.99 -25.42 5.71
C LYS A 690 22.49 -25.20 5.62
N GLU A 691 22.00 -24.09 6.15
CA GLU A 691 20.57 -23.77 6.14
C GLU A 691 20.39 -22.26 6.01
N TYR A 692 19.54 -21.84 5.09
CA TYR A 692 19.18 -20.43 4.91
C TYR A 692 17.65 -20.30 4.89
N LYS A 693 17.09 -19.79 5.99
CA LYS A 693 15.67 -19.49 6.15
C LYS A 693 15.49 -18.00 6.45
N PRO A 694 14.30 -17.42 6.20
CA PRO A 694 14.03 -16.00 6.44
C PRO A 694 14.58 -15.47 7.76
N ASN A 695 14.25 -16.10 8.89
CA ASN A 695 14.66 -15.61 10.21
C ASN A 695 15.86 -16.36 10.82
N LYS A 696 16.47 -17.30 10.09
CA LYS A 696 17.50 -18.18 10.63
C LYS A 696 18.49 -18.63 9.56
N ILE A 697 19.77 -18.45 9.85
CA ILE A 697 20.87 -18.90 8.99
C ILE A 697 21.79 -19.77 9.84
N THR A 698 22.08 -20.98 9.38
CA THR A 698 23.02 -21.91 10.02
C THR A 698 24.24 -22.07 9.13
N ILE A 699 25.42 -21.86 9.68
CA ILE A 699 26.71 -21.92 9.01
C ILE A 699 27.62 -22.87 9.78
N GLU A 700 28.28 -23.78 9.08
CA GLU A 700 29.39 -24.57 9.64
C GLU A 700 30.70 -23.90 9.26
N ALA A 701 31.56 -23.67 10.23
CA ALA A 701 32.86 -23.04 10.04
C ALA A 701 33.95 -23.93 10.64
N ASP A 702 34.97 -24.27 9.87
CA ASP A 702 36.22 -24.86 10.35
C ASP A 702 37.27 -23.75 10.30
N SER A 703 37.54 -23.10 11.43
CA SER A 703 38.47 -21.98 11.49
C SER A 703 39.85 -22.44 11.94
N LYS A 704 40.89 -21.93 11.29
CA LYS A 704 42.29 -22.13 11.71
C LYS A 704 42.81 -20.84 12.36
N GLY A 705 42.72 -20.79 13.69
CA GLY A 705 42.89 -19.62 14.52
C GLY A 705 41.58 -18.87 14.78
N LYS A 706 41.65 -17.86 15.65
CA LYS A 706 40.51 -16.96 15.92
C LYS A 706 40.37 -15.98 14.76
N ASN A 707 39.43 -16.26 13.86
CA ASN A 707 39.18 -15.49 12.64
C ASN A 707 37.80 -14.83 12.67
N LEU A 708 37.57 -13.91 11.73
CA LEU A 708 36.27 -13.28 11.53
C LEU A 708 35.52 -13.98 10.41
N LEU A 709 34.33 -14.50 10.70
CA LEU A 709 33.38 -14.96 9.70
C LEU A 709 32.56 -13.78 9.20
N ILE A 710 32.56 -13.56 7.89
CA ILE A 710 31.76 -12.56 7.20
C ILE A 710 30.60 -13.26 6.53
N LEU A 711 29.39 -12.71 6.70
CA LEU A 711 28.20 -13.05 5.93
C LEU A 711 27.82 -11.81 5.12
N THR A 712 27.83 -11.91 3.79
CA THR A 712 27.60 -10.77 2.88
C THR A 712 26.12 -10.36 2.77
N ASP A 713 25.38 -10.51 3.86
CA ASP A 713 24.03 -9.99 4.01
C ASP A 713 24.05 -8.63 4.71
N PRO A 714 23.08 -7.75 4.42
CA PRO A 714 22.96 -6.47 5.11
C PRO A 714 22.92 -6.63 6.62
N PHE A 715 23.74 -5.83 7.31
CA PHE A 715 23.67 -5.61 8.74
C PHE A 715 22.39 -4.84 9.07
N TYR A 716 21.60 -5.36 10.00
CA TYR A 716 20.40 -4.70 10.49
C TYR A 716 20.17 -5.02 11.97
N PRO A 717 19.70 -4.05 12.80
CA PRO A 717 19.36 -4.31 14.19
C PRO A 717 18.35 -5.45 14.37
N GLY A 718 18.56 -6.32 15.36
CA GLY A 718 17.67 -7.44 15.67
C GLY A 718 18.18 -8.82 15.26
N TRP A 719 19.24 -8.89 14.45
CA TRP A 719 19.99 -10.14 14.27
C TRP A 719 20.79 -10.48 15.54
N LYS A 720 20.77 -11.75 15.93
CA LYS A 720 21.56 -12.31 17.03
C LYS A 720 22.37 -13.48 16.50
N ALA A 721 23.63 -13.60 16.91
CA ALA A 721 24.50 -14.69 16.49
C ALA A 721 24.94 -15.55 17.67
N TYR A 722 25.15 -16.84 17.40
CA TYR A 722 25.60 -17.82 18.36
C TYR A 722 26.67 -18.71 17.74
N VAL A 723 27.77 -18.96 18.47
CA VAL A 723 28.81 -19.95 18.12
C VAL A 723 28.68 -21.08 19.15
N ASP A 724 28.31 -22.28 18.69
CA ASP A 724 28.02 -23.44 19.55
C ASP A 724 27.07 -23.10 20.71
N ASN A 725 25.97 -22.43 20.38
CA ASN A 725 24.93 -21.94 21.30
C ASN A 725 25.37 -20.84 22.30
N LYS A 726 26.62 -20.38 22.24
CA LYS A 726 27.09 -19.22 23.03
C LYS A 726 26.91 -17.94 22.22
N PHE A 727 26.35 -16.92 22.84
CA PHE A 727 26.14 -15.62 22.20
C PHE A 727 27.45 -15.04 21.67
N SER A 728 27.43 -14.54 20.44
CA SER A 728 28.52 -13.78 19.83
C SER A 728 28.02 -12.43 19.37
N LYS A 729 28.81 -11.38 19.62
CA LYS A 729 28.53 -10.05 19.08
C LYS A 729 28.61 -10.08 17.56
N ILE A 730 27.66 -9.41 16.90
CA ILE A 730 27.69 -9.14 15.46
C ILE A 730 28.33 -7.77 15.26
N TYR A 731 29.35 -7.73 14.41
CA TYR A 731 30.03 -6.53 13.98
C TYR A 731 29.51 -6.12 12.60
N ARG A 732 29.44 -4.82 12.35
CA ARG A 732 29.25 -4.30 11.00
C ARG A 732 30.61 -4.25 10.31
N VAL A 733 30.71 -4.91 9.15
CA VAL A 733 31.95 -5.05 8.40
C VAL A 733 31.71 -4.76 6.92
N ASP A 734 32.75 -4.31 6.23
CA ASP A 734 32.73 -3.95 4.81
C ASP A 734 31.52 -3.07 4.46
N TYR A 735 31.37 -2.01 5.26
CA TYR A 735 30.34 -0.98 5.17
C TYR A 735 28.92 -1.43 5.55
N ALA A 736 28.43 -2.53 4.98
CA ALA A 736 27.04 -2.96 5.11
C ALA A 736 26.84 -4.42 5.54
N PHE A 737 27.89 -5.23 5.74
CA PHE A 737 27.75 -6.66 6.03
C PHE A 737 27.87 -7.02 7.51
N ARG A 738 27.57 -8.29 7.83
CA ARG A 738 27.64 -8.85 9.19
C ARG A 738 28.91 -9.66 9.36
N GLY A 739 29.63 -9.43 10.46
CA GLY A 739 30.80 -10.21 10.86
C GLY A 739 30.65 -10.77 12.27
N ILE A 740 31.17 -11.97 12.53
CA ILE A 740 31.29 -12.53 13.88
C ILE A 740 32.66 -13.17 14.08
N VAL A 741 33.14 -13.21 15.32
CA VAL A 741 34.39 -13.90 15.64
C VAL A 741 34.11 -15.39 15.83
N VAL A 742 34.88 -16.23 15.15
CA VAL A 742 34.85 -17.69 15.27
C VAL A 742 36.19 -18.14 15.88
N PRO A 743 36.18 -18.89 17.00
CA PRO A 743 37.40 -19.47 17.57
C PRO A 743 38.06 -20.50 16.64
N ASP A 744 39.25 -20.95 17.03
CA ASP A 744 39.94 -22.06 16.34
C ASP A 744 39.16 -23.36 16.51
N GLY A 745 38.99 -24.10 15.41
CA GLY A 745 38.29 -25.38 15.35
C GLY A 745 37.00 -25.36 14.54
N LYS A 746 36.26 -26.48 14.61
CA LYS A 746 34.97 -26.66 13.95
C LYS A 746 33.85 -26.15 14.84
N HIS A 747 33.06 -25.23 14.30
CA HIS A 747 32.01 -24.54 15.02
C HIS A 747 30.72 -24.47 14.20
N ARG A 748 29.60 -24.56 14.92
CA ARG A 748 28.27 -24.28 14.38
C ARG A 748 27.88 -22.85 14.72
N VAL A 749 27.75 -22.03 13.68
CA VAL A 749 27.34 -20.64 13.76
C VAL A 749 25.85 -20.52 13.40
N VAL A 750 25.07 -19.85 14.23
CA VAL A 750 23.63 -19.62 13.99
C VAL A 750 23.31 -18.14 14.11
N PHE A 751 22.79 -17.55 13.04
CA PHE A 751 22.17 -16.23 13.05
C PHE A 751 20.66 -16.37 13.16
N ASN A 752 20.02 -15.66 14.10
CA ASN A 752 18.58 -15.59 14.24
C ASN A 752 18.12 -14.13 14.17
N TYR A 753 17.11 -13.84 13.36
CA TYR A 753 16.47 -12.54 13.33
C TYR A 753 15.31 -12.50 14.32
N ALA A 754 15.52 -11.80 15.43
CA ALA A 754 14.57 -11.67 16.53
C ALA A 754 14.60 -10.24 17.07
N PRO A 755 14.00 -9.27 16.33
CA PRO A 755 14.11 -7.85 16.65
C PRO A 755 13.41 -7.51 17.97
N GLU A 756 14.10 -6.74 18.82
CA GLU A 756 13.54 -6.28 20.10
C GLU A 756 12.36 -5.31 19.88
N SER A 757 12.39 -4.54 18.78
CA SER A 757 11.28 -3.68 18.36
C SER A 757 9.96 -4.44 18.24
N PHE A 758 9.98 -5.66 17.70
CA PHE A 758 8.80 -6.53 17.60
C PHE A 758 8.36 -7.08 18.97
N ARG A 759 9.31 -7.50 19.82
CA ARG A 759 9.02 -8.00 21.17
C ARG A 759 8.39 -6.95 22.06
N ILE A 760 8.92 -5.72 22.05
CA ILE A 760 8.34 -4.56 22.73
C ILE A 760 6.93 -4.29 22.20
N GLY A 761 6.76 -4.35 20.88
CA GLY A 761 5.44 -4.23 20.26
C GLY A 761 4.43 -5.26 20.78
N LEU A 762 4.82 -6.53 20.93
CA LEU A 762 3.96 -7.57 21.50
C LEU A 762 3.60 -7.31 22.98
N LEU A 763 4.56 -6.86 23.79
CA LEU A 763 4.30 -6.51 25.19
C LEU A 763 3.30 -5.35 25.30
N LEU A 764 3.47 -4.31 24.49
CA LEU A 764 2.55 -3.18 24.42
C LEU A 764 1.16 -3.61 23.93
N ALA A 765 1.07 -4.49 22.94
CA ALA A 765 -0.22 -5.06 22.52
C ALA A 765 -0.90 -5.83 23.67
N GLY A 766 -0.14 -6.60 24.46
CA GLY A 766 -0.66 -7.27 25.66
C GLY A 766 -1.28 -6.29 26.66
N LEU A 767 -0.62 -5.16 26.93
CA LEU A 767 -1.17 -4.07 27.75
C LEU A 767 -2.42 -3.45 27.11
N GLY A 768 -2.43 -3.28 25.79
CA GLY A 768 -3.59 -2.82 25.03
C GLY A 768 -4.81 -3.73 25.19
N ILE A 769 -4.62 -5.06 25.14
CA ILE A 769 -5.68 -6.06 25.36
C ILE A 769 -6.23 -5.94 26.78
N ILE A 770 -5.35 -5.91 27.79
CA ILE A 770 -5.74 -5.81 29.20
C ILE A 770 -6.50 -4.51 29.45
N GLY A 771 -5.99 -3.38 28.94
CA GLY A 771 -6.61 -2.06 29.09
C GLY A 771 -7.99 -1.96 28.43
N ALA A 772 -8.12 -2.43 27.18
CA ALA A 772 -9.40 -2.47 26.47
C ALA A 772 -10.41 -3.41 27.18
N GLY A 773 -9.93 -4.54 27.70
CA GLY A 773 -10.72 -5.49 28.49
C GLY A 773 -11.21 -4.90 29.80
N ALA A 774 -10.33 -4.23 30.55
CA ALA A 774 -10.67 -3.55 31.81
C ALA A 774 -11.68 -2.42 31.59
N GLN A 775 -11.48 -1.59 30.57
CA GLN A 775 -12.44 -0.54 30.18
C GLN A 775 -13.79 -1.15 29.82
N SER A 776 -13.80 -2.25 29.07
CA SER A 776 -15.02 -2.94 28.68
C SER A 776 -15.76 -3.51 29.88
N PHE A 777 -15.05 -4.12 30.83
CA PHE A 777 -15.62 -4.66 32.06
C PHE A 777 -16.22 -3.55 32.95
N TYR A 778 -15.54 -2.42 33.08
CA TYR A 778 -16.03 -1.25 33.80
C TYR A 778 -17.37 -0.74 33.21
N LEU A 779 -17.46 -0.64 31.88
CA LEU A 779 -18.68 -0.21 31.19
C LEU A 779 -19.79 -1.26 31.18
N ARG A 780 -19.50 -2.54 31.46
CA ARG A 780 -20.50 -3.60 31.58
C ARG A 780 -21.15 -3.64 32.97
N LYS A 781 -20.42 -3.25 34.01
CA LYS A 781 -20.92 -3.20 35.40
C LYS A 781 -21.86 -2.03 35.66
N LYS A 782 -21.73 -0.96 34.87
CA LYS A 782 -22.66 0.17 34.85
C LYS A 782 -23.79 -0.11 33.88
#